data_AF-A0AAD6AAA2-F1
#
_entry.id   AF-A0AAD6AAA2-F1
#
_cell.length_a   1.000
_cell.length_b   1.000
_cell.length_c   1.000
_cell.angle_alpha   90.00
_cell.angle_beta   90.00
_cell.angle_gamma   90.00
#
_symmetry.space_group_name_H-M   'P 1'
#
loop_
_entity.id
_entity.type
_entity.pdbx_description
1 polymer ?
#
loop_
_entity_poly.entity_id
_entity_poly.type
_entity_poly.pdbx_seq_one_letter_code
_entity_poly.pdbx_strand_id
1 'polypeptide(L)'
;MGMLVPLLDLIRSGDSSAQSHSCACVCLLASSESSREAVMLEGVKPLLALAKSYDPREQQVASWALLHLTHSDWSRRLLGEAGGFPVLVLLLQGSDSEVQFYSCSALCNISSARELHPKLLSIGSHFLLKSLLTLASSSVQKNSMQACRCLQTLSQNDLIQEQLMELDCVLLCVDLIQEQLMDPDCVLLCVDLIQEQLMELGCVLLCVDLIQEQLMDPDCVLLCVDLIQEQLMELGCVLLCVDLIQEQLMELDCVLLCVDLIQEQLMELDCVLLCGDLIQEQLMELDCVLLCVDLIQEQLMDPDCVLLCVDLIQEQLMELGCVLLCVDLIQEQLMDPDCVLLCVDLIQEQLMELGCVLLCVDLIQEQLMELDCVLLCVDLIQEQLMELDCVLLCGDLIQEQLMELDCVLLCVDLIQEQLMDPDCVLLCVDLIQEQLMELDCVLLCVDLIQEQLMELDCVLLCVDLIQEQLMELDCVLLCVDLIQEQLMELDYLIQEQLMDPDCVLLCVDLIQEQLMELDCVLLCVDLIQEQLMELDCVLLCVDLIQEQLMDPDCVLLCVDLIQEQLMELDCVLLCVDLIQEQLMELDCVLLCVDLIQEQLMELDCVLLCVDLVQEQLMDPDCVLLCVDLIQEQLMELDCVLLCVDLIQEQLMELDCVLLYVDLIQEQLMDPDCVLLCVDLIQEQLMELDCVLLCVDLIQEQLMDPDCVLLCVDLIQE
;
A
#
# COMPACT_ATOMS: atom_id res chain seq x y z
N MET A 1 -39.89 -30.31 -81.11
CA MET A 1 -41.01 -29.36 -81.17
C MET A 1 -42.41 -29.99 -81.08
N GLY A 2 -42.64 -31.27 -81.44
CA GLY A 2 -44.00 -31.86 -81.39
C GLY A 2 -44.53 -32.34 -80.02
N MET A 3 -43.70 -32.36 -78.96
CA MET A 3 -44.08 -32.92 -77.65
C MET A 3 -44.59 -31.87 -76.64
N LEU A 4 -44.41 -30.57 -76.90
CA LEU A 4 -44.85 -29.52 -75.96
C LEU A 4 -46.38 -29.43 -75.88
N VAL A 5 -47.06 -29.34 -77.04
CA VAL A 5 -48.53 -29.26 -77.09
C VAL A 5 -49.22 -30.43 -76.38
N PRO A 6 -48.83 -31.72 -76.60
CA PRO A 6 -49.37 -32.83 -75.82
C PRO A 6 -49.16 -32.71 -74.31
N LEU A 7 -47.99 -32.22 -73.87
CA LEU A 7 -47.72 -32.00 -72.43
C LEU A 7 -48.59 -30.87 -71.86
N LEU A 8 -48.82 -29.81 -72.62
CA LEU A 8 -49.72 -28.72 -72.23
C LEU A 8 -51.19 -29.15 -72.17
N ASP A 9 -51.61 -30.06 -73.06
CA ASP A 9 -52.94 -30.68 -73.01
C ASP A 9 -53.08 -31.59 -71.78
N LEU A 10 -52.04 -32.33 -71.41
CA LEU A 10 -52.02 -33.16 -70.19
C LEU A 10 -52.03 -32.31 -68.91
N ILE A 11 -51.42 -31.12 -68.90
CA ILE A 11 -51.54 -30.16 -67.79
C ILE A 11 -53.01 -29.73 -67.58
N ARG A 12 -53.82 -29.72 -68.64
CA ARG A 12 -55.24 -29.38 -68.56
C ARG A 12 -56.14 -30.60 -68.31
N SER A 13 -55.57 -31.79 -68.20
CA SER A 13 -56.32 -33.01 -67.87
C SER A 13 -56.79 -32.98 -66.42
N GLY A 14 -57.87 -33.70 -66.09
CA GLY A 14 -58.36 -33.78 -64.71
C GLY A 14 -57.62 -34.78 -63.81
N ASP A 15 -56.53 -35.39 -64.29
CA ASP A 15 -55.73 -36.37 -63.55
C ASP A 15 -54.51 -35.68 -62.93
N SER A 16 -54.54 -35.48 -61.61
CA SER A 16 -53.47 -34.82 -60.84
C SER A 16 -52.10 -35.47 -61.05
N SER A 17 -52.02 -36.79 -61.23
CA SER A 17 -50.74 -37.45 -61.52
C SER A 17 -50.22 -37.07 -62.89
N ALA A 18 -51.08 -37.09 -63.91
CA ALA A 18 -50.71 -36.69 -65.27
C ALA A 18 -50.35 -35.19 -65.34
N GLN A 19 -51.07 -34.33 -64.61
CA GLN A 19 -50.79 -32.90 -64.52
C GLN A 19 -49.42 -32.65 -63.88
N SER A 20 -49.12 -33.29 -62.74
CA SER A 20 -47.85 -33.12 -62.03
C SER A 20 -46.65 -33.56 -62.87
N HIS A 21 -46.70 -34.76 -63.46
CA HIS A 21 -45.61 -35.25 -64.31
C HIS A 21 -45.43 -34.40 -65.57
N SER A 22 -46.53 -33.95 -66.18
CA SER A 22 -46.47 -33.10 -67.37
C SER A 22 -45.94 -31.71 -67.04
N CYS A 23 -46.32 -31.15 -65.89
CA CYS A 23 -45.79 -29.89 -65.41
C CYS A 23 -44.30 -29.99 -65.12
N ALA A 24 -43.84 -31.07 -64.46
CA ALA A 24 -42.41 -31.30 -64.24
C ALA A 24 -41.62 -31.40 -65.56
N CYS A 25 -42.18 -32.09 -66.57
CA CYS A 25 -41.58 -32.12 -67.91
C CYS A 25 -41.52 -30.71 -68.53
N VAL A 26 -42.58 -29.91 -68.41
CA VAL A 26 -42.61 -28.53 -68.89
C VAL A 26 -41.62 -27.63 -68.15
N CYS A 27 -41.38 -27.85 -66.86
CA CYS A 27 -40.36 -27.13 -66.09
C CYS A 27 -38.96 -27.42 -66.58
N LEU A 28 -38.65 -28.69 -66.85
CA LEU A 28 -37.37 -29.10 -67.46
C LEU A 28 -37.20 -28.49 -68.86
N LEU A 29 -38.28 -28.33 -69.62
CA LEU A 29 -38.24 -27.63 -70.90
C LEU A 29 -38.10 -26.11 -70.73
N ALA A 30 -38.63 -25.52 -69.65
CA ALA A 30 -38.48 -24.09 -69.35
C ALA A 30 -37.04 -23.74 -68.94
N SER A 31 -36.36 -24.63 -68.21
CA SER A 31 -34.97 -24.44 -67.82
C SER A 31 -34.00 -24.54 -69.00
N SER A 32 -34.30 -25.37 -70.01
CA SER A 32 -33.51 -25.44 -71.25
C SER A 32 -33.71 -24.21 -72.15
N GLU A 33 -32.62 -23.53 -72.48
CA GLU A 33 -32.62 -22.34 -73.35
C GLU A 33 -33.27 -22.61 -74.72
N SER A 34 -33.02 -23.77 -75.31
CA SER A 34 -33.52 -24.16 -76.64
C SER A 34 -35.04 -24.33 -76.74
N SER A 35 -35.73 -24.56 -75.62
CA SER A 35 -37.17 -24.77 -75.55
C SER A 35 -37.92 -23.68 -74.80
N ARG A 36 -37.21 -22.79 -74.10
CA ARG A 36 -37.78 -21.74 -73.25
C ARG A 36 -38.74 -20.83 -74.01
N GLU A 37 -38.39 -20.39 -75.22
CA GLU A 37 -39.26 -19.54 -76.05
C GLU A 37 -40.57 -20.24 -76.43
N ALA A 38 -40.51 -21.53 -76.78
CA ALA A 38 -41.70 -22.31 -77.13
C ALA A 38 -42.62 -22.48 -75.91
N VAL A 39 -42.05 -22.77 -74.74
CA VAL A 39 -42.79 -22.82 -73.47
C VAL A 39 -43.39 -21.45 -73.12
N MET A 40 -42.67 -20.37 -73.40
CA MET A 40 -43.13 -19.00 -73.16
C MET A 40 -44.37 -18.65 -74.01
N LEU A 41 -44.40 -19.05 -75.28
CA LEU A 41 -45.50 -18.74 -76.19
C LEU A 41 -46.78 -19.52 -75.90
N GLU A 42 -46.65 -20.81 -75.57
CA GLU A 42 -47.81 -21.72 -75.49
C GLU A 42 -48.14 -22.18 -74.05
N GLY A 43 -47.14 -22.19 -73.17
CA GLY A 43 -47.22 -22.82 -71.84
C GLY A 43 -47.50 -21.89 -70.66
N VAL A 44 -47.34 -20.57 -70.81
CA VAL A 44 -47.46 -19.61 -69.68
C VAL A 44 -48.85 -19.61 -69.05
N LYS A 45 -49.93 -19.59 -69.85
CA LYS A 45 -51.30 -19.57 -69.30
C LYS A 45 -51.62 -20.82 -68.47
N PRO A 46 -51.33 -22.05 -68.95
CA PRO A 46 -51.43 -23.26 -68.12
C PRO A 46 -50.59 -23.20 -66.84
N LEU A 47 -49.35 -22.72 -66.91
CA LEU A 47 -48.47 -22.61 -65.74
C LEU A 47 -49.03 -21.62 -64.71
N LEU A 48 -49.57 -20.48 -65.14
CA LEU A 48 -50.21 -19.51 -64.24
C LEU A 48 -51.48 -20.05 -63.59
N ALA A 49 -52.20 -20.96 -64.26
CA ALA A 49 -53.35 -21.64 -63.66
C ALA A 49 -52.90 -22.64 -62.57
N LEU A 50 -51.84 -23.42 -62.83
CA LEU A 50 -51.27 -24.34 -61.86
C LEU A 50 -50.63 -23.63 -60.66
N ALA A 51 -50.00 -22.48 -60.87
CA ALA A 51 -49.45 -21.66 -59.79
C ALA A 51 -50.54 -21.19 -58.80
N LYS A 52 -51.80 -21.14 -59.24
CA LYS A 52 -52.98 -20.82 -58.40
C LYS A 52 -53.68 -22.07 -57.84
N SER A 53 -53.14 -23.26 -58.07
CA SER A 53 -53.68 -24.51 -57.52
C SER A 53 -53.58 -24.51 -55.99
N TYR A 54 -54.46 -25.28 -55.35
CA TYR A 54 -54.40 -25.53 -53.91
C TYR A 54 -53.45 -26.68 -53.56
N ASP A 55 -52.92 -27.41 -54.54
CA ASP A 55 -51.91 -28.44 -54.32
C ASP A 55 -50.51 -27.79 -54.23
N PRO A 56 -49.82 -27.90 -53.07
CA PRO A 56 -48.48 -27.33 -52.90
C PRO A 56 -47.47 -27.84 -53.93
N ARG A 57 -47.54 -29.11 -54.35
CA ARG A 57 -46.60 -29.68 -55.32
C ARG A 57 -46.79 -29.08 -56.70
N GLU A 58 -48.03 -28.88 -57.12
CA GLU A 58 -48.35 -28.23 -58.39
C GLU A 58 -47.93 -26.77 -58.38
N GLN A 59 -48.15 -26.08 -57.25
CA GLN A 59 -47.76 -24.69 -57.06
C GLN A 59 -46.24 -24.50 -57.05
N GLN A 60 -45.49 -25.36 -56.37
CA GLN A 60 -44.01 -25.36 -56.37
C GLN A 60 -43.44 -25.56 -57.77
N VAL A 61 -43.88 -26.62 -58.46
CA VAL A 61 -43.40 -26.95 -59.80
C VAL A 61 -43.73 -25.83 -60.79
N ALA A 62 -44.95 -25.28 -60.74
CA ALA A 62 -45.32 -24.16 -61.59
C ALA A 62 -44.49 -22.89 -61.29
N SER A 63 -44.29 -22.54 -60.02
CA SER A 63 -43.49 -21.37 -59.60
C SER A 63 -42.03 -21.50 -60.04
N TRP A 64 -41.47 -22.71 -59.94
CA TRP A 64 -40.12 -23.00 -60.43
C TRP A 64 -40.02 -22.88 -61.95
N ALA A 65 -41.02 -23.34 -62.71
CA ALA A 65 -41.08 -23.13 -64.16
C ALA A 65 -41.11 -21.64 -64.52
N LEU A 66 -41.95 -20.85 -63.83
CA LEU A 66 -42.10 -19.43 -64.06
C LEU A 66 -40.80 -18.66 -63.79
N LEU A 67 -40.03 -19.05 -62.75
CA LEU A 67 -38.70 -18.51 -62.50
C LEU A 67 -37.78 -18.67 -63.72
N HIS A 68 -37.70 -19.86 -64.32
CA HIS A 68 -36.87 -20.09 -65.51
C HIS A 68 -37.31 -19.25 -66.73
N LEU A 69 -38.59 -18.88 -66.80
CA LEU A 69 -39.12 -18.00 -67.85
C LEU A 69 -38.80 -16.50 -67.62
N THR A 70 -38.09 -16.14 -66.53
CA THR A 70 -37.70 -14.73 -66.25
C THR A 70 -36.26 -14.39 -66.63
N HIS A 71 -35.53 -15.29 -67.31
CA HIS A 71 -34.11 -15.07 -67.62
C HIS A 71 -33.81 -14.15 -68.82
N SER A 72 -34.80 -13.77 -69.63
CA SER A 72 -34.60 -12.84 -70.75
C SER A 72 -35.66 -11.74 -70.77
N ASP A 73 -35.29 -10.54 -71.24
CA ASP A 73 -36.20 -9.38 -71.24
C ASP A 73 -37.46 -9.60 -72.08
N TRP A 74 -37.32 -10.29 -73.21
CA TRP A 74 -38.46 -10.69 -74.05
C TRP A 74 -39.44 -11.57 -73.28
N SER A 75 -38.94 -12.53 -72.49
CA SER A 75 -39.78 -13.43 -71.69
C SER A 75 -40.41 -12.70 -70.50
N ARG A 76 -39.68 -11.81 -69.82
CA ARG A 76 -40.23 -10.97 -68.73
C ARG A 76 -41.40 -10.12 -69.21
N ARG A 77 -41.27 -9.48 -70.39
CA ARG A 77 -42.35 -8.67 -71.00
C ARG A 77 -43.59 -9.51 -71.31
N LEU A 78 -43.41 -10.64 -71.99
CA LEU A 78 -44.52 -11.55 -72.33
C LEU A 78 -45.18 -12.15 -71.07
N LEU A 79 -44.42 -12.42 -70.01
CA LEU A 79 -44.97 -12.91 -68.74
C LEU A 79 -45.88 -11.87 -68.10
N GLY A 80 -45.46 -10.60 -68.13
CA GLY A 80 -46.27 -9.47 -67.71
C GLY A 80 -47.55 -9.33 -68.52
N GLU A 81 -47.48 -9.44 -69.85
CA GLU A 81 -48.64 -9.40 -70.75
C GLU A 81 -49.62 -10.55 -70.54
N ALA A 82 -49.12 -11.73 -70.16
CA ALA A 82 -49.94 -12.88 -69.78
C ALA A 82 -50.60 -12.74 -68.40
N GLY A 83 -50.33 -11.66 -67.66
CA GLY A 83 -50.85 -11.43 -66.32
C GLY A 83 -50.10 -12.19 -65.24
N GLY A 84 -48.82 -12.52 -65.46
CA GLY A 84 -48.01 -13.30 -64.52
C GLY A 84 -47.59 -12.53 -63.27
N PHE A 85 -47.37 -11.21 -63.35
CA PHE A 85 -46.86 -10.45 -62.21
C PHE A 85 -47.81 -10.47 -60.99
N PRO A 86 -49.12 -10.18 -61.10
CA PRO A 86 -50.02 -10.26 -59.94
C PRO A 86 -50.07 -11.65 -59.31
N VAL A 87 -49.85 -12.71 -60.09
CA VAL A 87 -49.79 -14.08 -59.59
C VAL A 87 -48.55 -14.29 -58.74
N LEU A 88 -47.37 -13.90 -59.25
CA LEU A 88 -46.12 -14.01 -58.50
C LEU A 88 -46.14 -13.19 -57.20
N VAL A 89 -46.73 -11.98 -57.23
CA VAL A 89 -46.85 -11.15 -56.01
C VAL A 89 -47.75 -11.81 -54.96
N LEU A 90 -48.88 -12.41 -55.39
CA LEU A 90 -49.77 -13.11 -54.47
C LEU A 90 -49.10 -14.34 -53.82
N LEU A 91 -48.20 -15.01 -54.54
CA LEU A 91 -47.47 -16.18 -54.03
C LEU A 91 -46.44 -15.85 -52.94
N LEU A 92 -46.00 -14.59 -52.83
CA LEU A 92 -45.15 -14.14 -51.71
C LEU A 92 -45.84 -14.29 -50.35
N GLN A 93 -47.18 -14.25 -50.32
CA GLN A 93 -47.98 -14.44 -49.12
C GLN A 93 -48.42 -15.90 -48.90
N GLY A 94 -47.94 -16.82 -49.73
CA GLY A 94 -48.21 -18.25 -49.56
C GLY A 94 -47.57 -18.81 -48.29
N SER A 95 -48.00 -19.99 -47.84
CA SER A 95 -47.43 -20.66 -46.67
C SER A 95 -46.21 -21.53 -46.98
N ASP A 96 -45.94 -21.82 -48.26
CA ASP A 96 -44.87 -22.70 -48.69
C ASP A 96 -43.57 -21.92 -48.95
N SER A 97 -42.52 -22.26 -48.22
CA SER A 97 -41.24 -21.54 -48.28
C SER A 97 -40.55 -21.62 -49.65
N GLU A 98 -40.70 -22.72 -50.40
CA GLU A 98 -40.09 -22.87 -51.73
C GLU A 98 -40.85 -22.06 -52.77
N VAL A 99 -42.19 -22.05 -52.68
CA VAL A 99 -43.04 -21.20 -53.53
C VAL A 99 -42.70 -19.72 -53.32
N GLN A 100 -42.59 -19.28 -52.07
CA GLN A 100 -42.17 -17.92 -51.73
C GLN A 100 -40.79 -17.60 -52.33
N PHE A 101 -39.80 -18.49 -52.16
CA PHE A 101 -38.46 -18.32 -52.70
C PHE A 101 -38.45 -18.18 -54.23
N TYR A 102 -39.09 -19.11 -54.95
CA TYR A 102 -39.12 -19.10 -56.42
C TYR A 102 -39.87 -17.88 -56.96
N SER A 103 -40.97 -17.50 -56.32
CA SER A 103 -41.76 -16.32 -56.71
C SER A 103 -41.00 -15.03 -56.46
N CYS A 104 -40.31 -14.92 -55.33
CA CYS A 104 -39.47 -13.78 -55.01
C CYS A 104 -38.27 -13.68 -55.95
N SER A 105 -37.61 -14.80 -56.26
CA SER A 105 -36.53 -14.86 -57.24
C SER A 105 -36.99 -14.45 -58.63
N ALA A 106 -38.19 -14.87 -59.05
CA ALA A 106 -38.75 -14.50 -60.34
C ALA A 106 -39.05 -12.99 -60.39
N LEU A 107 -39.60 -12.42 -59.32
CA LEU A 107 -39.82 -10.97 -59.20
C LEU A 107 -38.51 -10.19 -59.19
N CYS A 108 -37.47 -10.69 -58.52
CA CYS A 108 -36.13 -10.09 -58.52
C CYS A 108 -35.51 -10.08 -59.93
N ASN A 109 -35.71 -11.14 -60.71
CA ASN A 109 -35.29 -11.14 -62.11
C ASN A 109 -36.10 -10.12 -62.94
N ILE A 110 -37.41 -9.99 -62.71
CA ILE A 110 -38.25 -9.02 -63.42
C ILE A 110 -37.88 -7.58 -63.04
N SER A 111 -37.56 -7.31 -61.76
CA SER A 111 -37.16 -5.99 -61.29
C SER A 111 -35.79 -5.54 -61.81
N SER A 112 -34.95 -6.43 -62.33
CA SER A 112 -33.74 -5.98 -63.04
C SER A 112 -34.04 -5.19 -64.34
N ALA A 113 -35.26 -5.28 -64.87
CA ALA A 113 -35.70 -4.55 -66.06
C ALA A 113 -36.53 -3.31 -65.70
N ARG A 114 -35.88 -2.14 -65.63
CA ARG A 114 -36.48 -0.84 -65.24
C ARG A 114 -37.78 -0.49 -65.98
N GLU A 115 -37.88 -0.86 -67.25
CA GLU A 115 -39.09 -0.62 -68.06
C GLU A 115 -40.36 -1.31 -67.52
N LEU A 116 -40.21 -2.35 -66.70
CA LEU A 116 -41.31 -3.12 -66.12
C LEU A 116 -41.75 -2.60 -64.75
N HIS A 117 -40.98 -1.69 -64.12
CA HIS A 117 -41.28 -1.16 -62.78
C HIS A 117 -42.68 -0.53 -62.69
N PRO A 118 -43.15 0.31 -63.63
CA PRO A 118 -44.49 0.90 -63.54
C PRO A 118 -45.60 -0.17 -63.50
N LYS A 119 -45.40 -1.30 -64.20
CA LYS A 119 -46.35 -2.42 -64.18
C LYS A 119 -46.31 -3.16 -62.86
N LEU A 120 -45.12 -3.39 -62.28
CA LEU A 120 -44.97 -4.01 -60.96
C LEU A 120 -45.60 -3.16 -59.84
N LEU A 121 -45.36 -1.85 -59.86
CA LEU A 121 -45.87 -0.93 -58.84
C LEU A 121 -47.37 -0.67 -58.95
N SER A 122 -47.94 -0.82 -60.15
CA SER A 122 -49.40 -0.74 -60.34
C SER A 122 -50.18 -1.90 -59.70
N ILE A 123 -49.49 -2.93 -59.18
CA ILE A 123 -50.11 -4.11 -58.56
C ILE A 123 -50.59 -3.74 -57.16
N GLY A 124 -51.87 -3.35 -57.11
CA GLY A 124 -52.65 -3.13 -55.89
C GLY A 124 -51.97 -2.22 -54.88
N SER A 125 -52.09 -0.88 -55.00
CA SER A 125 -51.73 0.11 -53.96
C SER A 125 -50.63 -0.33 -52.96
N HIS A 126 -49.37 -0.42 -53.42
CA HIS A 126 -48.18 -0.82 -52.65
C HIS A 126 -48.13 -2.27 -52.14
N PHE A 127 -49.01 -3.16 -52.62
CA PHE A 127 -49.12 -4.55 -52.16
C PHE A 127 -47.85 -5.37 -52.44
N LEU A 128 -47.18 -5.11 -53.56
CA LEU A 128 -45.86 -5.71 -53.85
C LEU A 128 -44.85 -5.36 -52.75
N LEU A 129 -44.69 -4.08 -52.46
CA LEU A 129 -43.71 -3.60 -51.46
C LEU A 129 -44.05 -4.14 -50.07
N LYS A 130 -45.31 -4.06 -49.64
CA LYS A 130 -45.77 -4.63 -48.36
C LYS A 130 -45.51 -6.14 -48.24
N SER A 131 -45.71 -6.87 -49.33
CA SER A 131 -45.49 -8.33 -49.34
C SER A 131 -44.01 -8.68 -49.31
N LEU A 132 -43.16 -7.92 -50.00
CA LEU A 132 -41.71 -8.10 -49.95
C LEU A 132 -41.15 -7.73 -48.56
N LEU A 133 -41.64 -6.65 -47.95
CA LEU A 133 -41.26 -6.26 -46.58
C LEU A 133 -41.66 -7.33 -45.56
N THR A 134 -42.88 -7.86 -45.66
CA THR A 134 -43.33 -8.98 -44.80
C THR A 134 -42.45 -10.22 -44.99
N LEU A 135 -42.02 -10.50 -46.23
CA LEU A 135 -41.16 -11.64 -46.54
C LEU A 135 -39.70 -11.41 -46.10
N ALA A 136 -39.22 -10.16 -46.10
CA ALA A 136 -37.92 -9.77 -45.57
C ALA A 136 -37.82 -10.07 -44.06
N SER A 137 -38.92 -9.92 -43.32
CA SER A 137 -39.03 -10.30 -41.91
C SER A 137 -39.33 -11.79 -41.66
N SER A 138 -39.23 -12.65 -42.68
CA SER A 138 -39.48 -14.09 -42.53
C SER A 138 -38.37 -14.77 -41.73
N SER A 139 -38.74 -15.73 -40.87
CA SER A 139 -37.78 -16.58 -40.13
C SER A 139 -37.02 -17.57 -41.03
N VAL A 140 -37.36 -17.67 -42.32
CA VAL A 140 -36.67 -18.52 -43.28
C VAL A 140 -35.60 -17.70 -44.02
N GLN A 141 -34.33 -17.89 -43.66
CA GLN A 141 -33.18 -17.11 -44.14
C GLN A 141 -33.09 -16.96 -45.68
N LYS A 142 -33.31 -18.05 -46.43
CA LYS A 142 -33.30 -17.98 -47.92
C LYS A 142 -34.38 -17.05 -48.48
N ASN A 143 -35.52 -16.90 -47.79
CA ASN A 143 -36.64 -16.08 -48.24
C ASN A 143 -36.44 -14.62 -47.84
N SER A 144 -35.99 -14.36 -46.61
CA SER A 144 -35.65 -13.01 -46.16
C SER A 144 -34.56 -12.40 -47.04
N MET A 145 -33.44 -13.11 -47.24
CA MET A 145 -32.33 -12.67 -48.08
C MET A 145 -32.76 -12.39 -49.53
N GLN A 146 -33.56 -13.28 -50.12
CA GLN A 146 -34.05 -13.09 -51.49
C GLN A 146 -35.07 -11.92 -51.60
N ALA A 147 -35.83 -11.65 -50.55
CA ALA A 147 -36.73 -10.50 -50.48
C ALA A 147 -35.96 -9.18 -50.36
N CYS A 148 -34.94 -9.13 -49.49
CA CYS A 148 -34.04 -7.98 -49.36
C CYS A 148 -33.35 -7.67 -50.69
N ARG A 149 -32.81 -8.67 -51.38
CA ARG A 149 -32.19 -8.49 -52.71
C ARG A 149 -33.17 -7.94 -53.75
N CYS A 150 -34.42 -8.39 -53.71
CA CYS A 150 -35.47 -7.89 -54.61
C CYS A 150 -35.80 -6.42 -54.31
N LEU A 151 -35.95 -6.07 -53.02
CA LEU A 151 -36.17 -4.69 -52.56
C LEU A 151 -35.00 -3.78 -52.95
N GLN A 152 -33.75 -4.22 -52.77
CA GLN A 152 -32.54 -3.51 -53.20
C GLN A 152 -32.52 -3.25 -54.71
N THR A 153 -32.94 -4.23 -55.52
CA THR A 153 -33.00 -4.04 -56.99
C THR A 153 -34.06 -3.01 -57.38
N LEU A 154 -35.20 -3.00 -56.66
CA LEU A 154 -36.29 -2.06 -56.88
C LEU A 154 -35.97 -0.65 -56.36
N SER A 155 -35.22 -0.51 -55.27
CA SER A 155 -34.85 0.78 -54.67
C SER A 155 -33.91 1.60 -55.54
N GLN A 156 -33.32 1.03 -56.60
CA GLN A 156 -32.57 1.79 -57.62
C GLN A 156 -33.47 2.70 -58.50
N ASN A 157 -34.75 2.85 -58.18
CA ASN A 157 -35.71 3.67 -58.89
C ASN A 157 -36.35 4.68 -57.94
N ASP A 158 -36.20 5.96 -58.25
CA ASP A 158 -36.63 7.09 -57.42
C ASP A 158 -38.11 7.01 -57.01
N LEU A 159 -39.01 6.59 -57.93
CA LEU A 159 -40.43 6.46 -57.63
C LEU A 159 -40.73 5.33 -56.62
N ILE A 160 -39.87 4.34 -56.52
CA ILE A 160 -40.00 3.24 -55.55
C ILE A 160 -39.49 3.68 -54.19
N GLN A 161 -38.41 4.47 -54.16
CA GLN A 161 -37.89 5.06 -52.93
C GLN A 161 -38.96 5.95 -52.27
N GLU A 162 -39.61 6.83 -53.04
CA GLU A 162 -40.73 7.66 -52.54
C GLU A 162 -41.85 6.79 -51.93
N GLN A 163 -42.22 5.70 -52.60
CA GLN A 163 -43.26 4.77 -52.10
C GLN A 163 -42.83 3.95 -50.88
N LEU A 164 -41.54 3.71 -50.68
CA LEU A 164 -41.01 3.04 -49.49
C LEU A 164 -40.95 4.01 -48.30
N MET A 165 -40.61 5.27 -48.54
CA MET A 165 -40.67 6.33 -47.52
C MET A 165 -42.10 6.54 -47.00
N GLU A 166 -43.12 6.51 -47.88
CA GLU A 166 -44.53 6.58 -47.48
C GLU A 166 -45.00 5.42 -46.58
N LEU A 167 -44.21 4.34 -46.47
CA LEU A 167 -44.55 3.15 -45.66
C LEU A 167 -43.90 3.16 -44.27
N ASP A 168 -43.25 4.25 -43.83
CA ASP A 168 -42.55 4.40 -42.53
C ASP A 168 -41.63 3.19 -42.20
N CYS A 169 -40.94 2.66 -43.21
CA CYS A 169 -40.15 1.45 -43.06
C CYS A 169 -38.73 1.76 -42.59
N VAL A 170 -38.35 1.23 -41.43
CA VAL A 170 -36.94 1.04 -41.06
C VAL A 170 -36.37 -0.04 -41.97
N LEU A 171 -35.31 0.26 -42.73
CA LEU A 171 -34.63 -0.76 -43.53
C LEU A 171 -33.94 -1.72 -42.56
N LEU A 172 -34.52 -2.90 -42.36
CA LEU A 172 -33.88 -4.00 -41.65
C LEU A 172 -32.93 -4.69 -42.63
N CYS A 173 -31.66 -4.32 -42.58
CA CYS A 173 -30.62 -4.90 -43.42
C CYS A 173 -29.89 -5.96 -42.62
N VAL A 174 -30.19 -7.24 -42.89
CA VAL A 174 -29.63 -8.35 -42.09
C VAL A 174 -28.17 -8.66 -42.44
N ASP A 175 -27.68 -8.36 -43.65
CA ASP A 175 -26.26 -8.54 -43.98
C ASP A 175 -25.96 -7.57 -45.12
N LEU A 176 -25.26 -6.47 -44.85
CA LEU A 176 -25.01 -5.44 -45.86
C LEU A 176 -23.52 -5.31 -46.14
N ILE A 177 -23.02 -6.24 -46.95
CA ILE A 177 -21.69 -6.17 -47.57
C ILE A 177 -21.83 -5.32 -48.84
N GLN A 178 -21.51 -4.03 -48.75
CA GLN A 178 -21.44 -3.12 -49.90
C GLN A 178 -20.14 -2.32 -49.83
N GLU A 179 -19.52 -2.07 -50.98
CA GLU A 179 -18.29 -1.25 -51.09
C GLU A 179 -18.53 0.23 -50.71
N GLN A 180 -19.75 0.75 -50.93
CA GLN A 180 -20.12 2.14 -50.60
C GLN A 180 -21.62 2.24 -50.29
N LEU A 181 -21.98 2.74 -49.11
CA LEU A 181 -23.34 3.21 -48.83
C LEU A 181 -23.40 4.72 -49.10
N MET A 182 -24.34 5.15 -49.94
CA MET A 182 -24.56 6.57 -50.22
C MET A 182 -25.83 7.04 -49.49
N ASP A 183 -25.67 8.03 -48.61
CA ASP A 183 -26.69 8.89 -47.98
C ASP A 183 -28.02 8.21 -47.60
N PRO A 184 -28.10 7.47 -46.48
CA PRO A 184 -29.37 7.19 -45.85
C PRO A 184 -29.76 8.37 -44.95
N ASP A 185 -30.74 9.18 -45.35
CA ASP A 185 -31.46 10.11 -44.46
C ASP A 185 -32.33 9.37 -43.41
N CYS A 186 -31.98 8.15 -42.99
CA CYS A 186 -32.85 7.21 -42.27
C CYS A 186 -32.12 6.48 -41.14
N VAL A 187 -32.82 6.15 -40.05
CA VAL A 187 -32.29 5.28 -38.98
C VAL A 187 -31.97 3.90 -39.55
N LEU A 188 -30.70 3.49 -39.49
CA LEU A 188 -30.23 2.20 -39.98
C LEU A 188 -30.14 1.22 -38.81
N LEU A 189 -30.82 0.07 -38.93
CA LEU A 189 -30.69 -1.06 -38.02
C LEU A 189 -29.97 -2.19 -38.77
N CYS A 190 -28.73 -2.47 -38.37
CA CYS A 190 -27.91 -3.54 -38.92
C CYS A 190 -27.52 -4.53 -37.83
N VAL A 191 -27.47 -5.81 -38.17
CA VAL A 191 -26.82 -6.81 -37.31
C VAL A 191 -25.33 -6.75 -37.62
N ASP A 192 -24.96 -7.04 -38.87
CA ASP A 192 -23.57 -6.98 -39.31
C ASP A 192 -23.42 -5.93 -40.44
N LEU A 193 -22.51 -4.97 -40.25
CA LEU A 193 -22.15 -3.98 -41.26
C LEU A 193 -20.63 -4.02 -41.50
N ILE A 194 -20.23 -4.53 -42.66
CA ILE A 194 -18.82 -4.62 -43.09
C ILE A 194 -18.64 -3.74 -44.32
N GLN A 195 -17.83 -2.67 -44.21
CA GLN A 195 -17.60 -1.71 -45.29
C GLN A 195 -16.14 -1.22 -45.31
N GLU A 196 -15.60 -0.89 -46.48
CA GLU A 196 -14.26 -0.28 -46.56
C GLU A 196 -14.30 1.18 -46.08
N GLN A 197 -15.28 1.96 -46.55
CA GLN A 197 -15.42 3.37 -46.20
C GLN A 197 -16.89 3.71 -45.99
N LEU A 198 -17.17 4.40 -44.88
CA LEU A 198 -18.46 4.98 -44.61
C LEU A 198 -18.31 6.50 -44.55
N MET A 199 -19.03 7.20 -45.43
CA MET A 199 -18.94 8.65 -45.63
C MET A 199 -20.26 9.30 -45.21
N GLU A 200 -20.19 10.38 -44.42
CA GLU A 200 -21.27 11.31 -44.08
C GLU A 200 -22.61 10.64 -43.71
N LEU A 201 -22.80 10.29 -42.43
CA LEU A 201 -24.10 9.88 -41.90
C LEU A 201 -24.82 11.08 -41.28
N GLY A 202 -25.91 11.51 -41.89
CA GLY A 202 -26.86 12.43 -41.26
C GLY A 202 -27.88 11.75 -40.32
N CYS A 203 -27.68 10.47 -39.94
CA CYS A 203 -28.70 9.65 -39.29
C CYS A 203 -28.18 8.73 -38.18
N VAL A 204 -29.06 8.32 -37.25
CA VAL A 204 -28.69 7.41 -36.13
C VAL A 204 -28.43 5.99 -36.65
N LEU A 205 -27.23 5.47 -36.38
CA LEU A 205 -26.82 4.10 -36.69
C LEU A 205 -26.93 3.22 -35.44
N LEU A 206 -27.67 2.12 -35.56
CA LEU A 206 -27.79 1.07 -34.56
C LEU A 206 -27.24 -0.23 -35.17
N CYS A 207 -26.04 -0.63 -34.76
CA CYS A 207 -25.37 -1.85 -35.22
C CYS A 207 -25.09 -2.80 -34.05
N VAL A 208 -25.07 -4.10 -34.32
CA VAL A 208 -24.48 -5.06 -33.38
C VAL A 208 -22.99 -5.11 -33.67
N ASP A 209 -22.61 -5.48 -34.89
CA ASP A 209 -21.22 -5.59 -35.33
C ASP A 209 -20.95 -4.59 -36.47
N LEU A 210 -19.98 -3.71 -36.27
CA LEU A 210 -19.51 -2.73 -37.26
C LEU A 210 -18.01 -2.92 -37.51
N ILE A 211 -17.65 -3.36 -38.71
CA ILE A 211 -16.25 -3.59 -39.09
C ILE A 211 -15.92 -2.71 -40.31
N GLN A 212 -15.01 -1.76 -40.15
CA GLN A 212 -14.65 -0.81 -41.21
C GLN A 212 -13.17 -0.47 -41.27
N GLU A 213 -12.63 -0.07 -42.42
CA GLU A 213 -11.24 0.43 -42.46
C GLU A 213 -11.18 1.89 -41.99
N GLN A 214 -12.08 2.73 -42.51
CA GLN A 214 -12.10 4.17 -42.21
C GLN A 214 -13.52 4.69 -42.00
N LEU A 215 -13.74 5.34 -40.84
CA LEU A 215 -14.93 6.13 -40.54
C LEU A 215 -14.61 7.62 -40.69
N MET A 216 -15.31 8.31 -41.60
CA MET A 216 -15.10 9.74 -41.87
C MET A 216 -16.32 10.54 -41.43
N ASP A 217 -16.10 11.53 -40.57
CA ASP A 217 -17.03 12.59 -40.14
C ASP A 217 -18.48 12.12 -39.91
N PRO A 218 -18.73 11.24 -38.91
CA PRO A 218 -20.09 10.95 -38.50
C PRO A 218 -20.71 12.19 -37.85
N ASP A 219 -21.53 12.93 -38.59
CA ASP A 219 -22.48 13.90 -38.00
C ASP A 219 -23.68 13.19 -37.32
N CYS A 220 -23.47 12.00 -36.73
CA CYS A 220 -24.52 11.09 -36.27
C CYS A 220 -24.28 10.44 -34.91
N VAL A 221 -25.34 10.08 -34.18
CA VAL A 221 -25.20 9.21 -32.99
C VAL A 221 -25.01 7.76 -33.44
N LEU A 222 -23.89 7.16 -33.04
CA LEU A 222 -23.54 5.77 -33.32
C LEU A 222 -23.67 4.94 -32.04
N LEU A 223 -24.54 3.92 -32.10
CA LEU A 223 -24.68 2.93 -31.02
C LEU A 223 -24.33 1.55 -31.60
N CYS A 224 -23.20 1.00 -31.17
CA CYS A 224 -22.72 -0.32 -31.56
C CYS A 224 -22.54 -1.21 -30.33
N VAL A 225 -22.57 -2.54 -30.53
CA VAL A 225 -22.05 -3.46 -29.52
C VAL A 225 -20.55 -3.59 -29.77
N ASP A 226 -20.17 -4.04 -30.97
CA ASP A 226 -18.78 -4.23 -31.38
C ASP A 226 -18.45 -3.28 -32.53
N LEU A 227 -17.42 -2.45 -32.36
CA LEU A 227 -16.83 -1.62 -33.40
C LEU A 227 -15.35 -1.94 -33.57
N ILE A 228 -14.99 -2.43 -34.76
CA ILE A 228 -13.61 -2.74 -35.14
C ILE A 228 -13.25 -1.86 -36.33
N GLN A 229 -12.22 -1.02 -36.17
CA GLN A 229 -11.76 -0.13 -37.22
C GLN A 229 -10.25 0.05 -37.26
N GLU A 230 -9.66 0.43 -38.40
CA GLU A 230 -8.22 0.75 -38.45
C GLU A 230 -8.00 2.21 -38.03
N GLN A 231 -8.71 3.15 -38.65
CA GLN A 231 -8.49 4.58 -38.42
C GLN A 231 -9.80 5.34 -38.20
N LEU A 232 -9.81 6.17 -37.16
CA LEU A 232 -10.85 7.16 -36.91
C LEU A 232 -10.27 8.57 -36.99
N MET A 233 -10.75 9.37 -37.95
CA MET A 233 -10.12 10.65 -38.31
C MET A 233 -10.64 11.80 -37.45
N GLU A 234 -11.95 12.04 -37.43
CA GLU A 234 -12.57 13.11 -36.64
C GLU A 234 -13.95 12.62 -36.17
N LEU A 235 -14.25 12.79 -34.88
CA LEU A 235 -15.57 12.49 -34.32
C LEU A 235 -16.25 13.75 -33.79
N GLY A 236 -17.25 14.24 -34.51
CA GLY A 236 -18.10 15.37 -34.07
C GLY A 236 -19.34 14.96 -33.26
N CYS A 237 -19.48 13.69 -32.89
CA CYS A 237 -20.76 13.10 -32.43
C CYS A 237 -20.66 12.22 -31.18
N VAL A 238 -21.78 11.80 -30.58
CA VAL A 238 -21.73 10.88 -29.42
C VAL A 238 -21.60 9.43 -29.90
N LEU A 239 -20.55 8.73 -29.46
CA LEU A 239 -20.34 7.30 -29.69
C LEU A 239 -20.52 6.51 -28.41
N LEU A 240 -21.39 5.50 -28.48
CA LEU A 240 -21.62 4.56 -27.41
C LEU A 240 -21.38 3.15 -27.95
N CYS A 241 -20.34 2.50 -27.46
CA CYS A 241 -19.95 1.15 -27.81
C CYS A 241 -19.85 0.28 -26.55
N VAL A 242 -19.98 -1.03 -26.71
CA VAL A 242 -19.56 -1.96 -25.66
C VAL A 242 -18.07 -2.21 -25.86
N ASP A 243 -17.71 -2.72 -27.04
CA ASP A 243 -16.33 -3.05 -27.42
C ASP A 243 -15.88 -2.16 -28.59
N LEU A 244 -14.78 -1.42 -28.39
CA LEU A 244 -14.13 -0.62 -29.43
C LEU A 244 -12.68 -1.06 -29.59
N ILE A 245 -12.36 -1.57 -30.77
CA ILE A 245 -11.00 -1.96 -31.15
C ILE A 245 -10.56 -1.10 -32.32
N GLN A 246 -9.48 -0.34 -32.14
CA GLN A 246 -8.94 0.53 -33.17
C GLN A 246 -7.41 0.57 -33.18
N GLU A 247 -6.77 0.84 -34.33
CA GLU A 247 -5.31 1.05 -34.34
C GLU A 247 -4.98 2.50 -33.97
N GLN A 248 -5.61 3.46 -34.64
CA GLN A 248 -5.30 4.88 -34.46
C GLN A 248 -6.55 5.75 -34.32
N LEU A 249 -6.54 6.60 -33.30
CA LEU A 249 -7.49 7.70 -33.14
C LEU A 249 -6.78 9.04 -33.24
N MET A 250 -7.18 9.84 -34.22
CA MET A 250 -6.49 11.09 -34.58
C MET A 250 -6.98 12.27 -33.74
N GLU A 251 -8.26 12.62 -33.82
CA GLU A 251 -8.83 13.77 -33.10
C GLU A 251 -10.25 13.43 -32.58
N LEU A 252 -10.50 13.72 -31.29
CA LEU A 252 -11.78 13.46 -30.62
C LEU A 252 -12.36 14.76 -30.04
N ASP A 253 -13.40 15.29 -30.69
CA ASP A 253 -14.09 16.54 -30.34
C ASP A 253 -15.42 16.31 -29.58
N CYS A 254 -15.64 15.11 -29.03
CA CYS A 254 -16.97 14.68 -28.57
C CYS A 254 -16.96 13.66 -27.41
N VAL A 255 -18.13 13.23 -26.91
CA VAL A 255 -18.19 12.30 -25.77
C VAL A 255 -18.11 10.85 -26.25
N LEU A 256 -17.06 10.15 -25.83
CA LEU A 256 -16.89 8.71 -26.01
C LEU A 256 -17.28 7.96 -24.73
N LEU A 257 -18.21 7.02 -24.86
CA LEU A 257 -18.62 6.12 -23.79
C LEU A 257 -18.47 4.68 -24.26
N CYS A 258 -17.50 3.97 -23.69
CA CYS A 258 -17.19 2.58 -24.01
C CYS A 258 -17.16 1.72 -22.75
N VAL A 259 -17.39 0.42 -22.88
CA VAL A 259 -17.08 -0.52 -21.78
C VAL A 259 -15.63 -0.91 -21.92
N ASP A 260 -15.24 -1.46 -23.08
CA ASP A 260 -13.89 -1.91 -23.38
C ASP A 260 -13.35 -1.11 -24.58
N LEU A 261 -12.20 -0.46 -24.40
CA LEU A 261 -11.48 0.26 -25.45
C LEU A 261 -10.05 -0.29 -25.56
N ILE A 262 -9.74 -0.85 -26.73
CA ILE A 262 -8.40 -1.34 -27.08
C ILE A 262 -7.89 -0.49 -28.25
N GLN A 263 -6.77 0.20 -28.03
CA GLN A 263 -6.16 1.04 -29.06
C GLN A 263 -4.63 0.96 -29.04
N GLU A 264 -3.95 1.15 -30.19
CA GLU A 264 -2.49 1.24 -30.18
C GLU A 264 -2.04 2.67 -29.84
N GLN A 265 -2.58 3.67 -30.57
CA GLN A 265 -2.16 5.06 -30.43
C GLN A 265 -3.33 6.03 -30.35
N LEU A 266 -3.25 6.95 -29.39
CA LEU A 266 -4.13 8.11 -29.29
C LEU A 266 -3.31 9.39 -29.38
N MET A 267 -3.68 10.27 -30.34
CA MET A 267 -2.86 11.41 -30.74
C MET A 267 -3.26 12.73 -30.07
N GLU A 268 -4.54 13.10 -30.11
CA GLU A 268 -5.05 14.35 -29.50
C GLU A 268 -6.49 14.12 -29.01
N LEU A 269 -6.77 14.51 -27.76
CA LEU A 269 -8.10 14.36 -27.13
C LEU A 269 -8.57 15.72 -26.58
N ASP A 270 -9.60 16.30 -27.20
CA ASP A 270 -10.21 17.58 -26.82
C ASP A 270 -11.61 17.37 -26.19
N CYS A 271 -11.80 16.29 -25.42
CA CYS A 271 -13.13 15.90 -24.95
C CYS A 271 -13.20 15.11 -23.63
N VAL A 272 -14.28 14.32 -23.43
CA VAL A 272 -14.51 13.53 -22.20
C VAL A 272 -14.62 12.07 -22.60
N LEU A 273 -13.68 11.27 -22.10
CA LEU A 273 -13.63 9.82 -22.32
C LEU A 273 -14.07 9.11 -21.04
N LEU A 274 -15.10 8.28 -21.16
CA LEU A 274 -15.63 7.43 -20.10
C LEU A 274 -15.53 5.98 -20.55
N CYS A 275 -14.61 5.22 -19.94
CA CYS A 275 -14.39 3.81 -20.23
C CYS A 275 -14.50 2.96 -18.96
N GLY A 276 -14.87 1.68 -19.12
CA GLY A 276 -14.61 0.68 -18.09
C GLY A 276 -13.13 0.34 -18.13
N ASP A 277 -12.74 -0.35 -19.20
CA ASP A 277 -11.40 -0.89 -19.39
C ASP A 277 -10.76 -0.19 -20.61
N LEU A 278 -9.58 0.40 -20.42
CA LEU A 278 -8.78 1.04 -21.47
C LEU A 278 -7.41 0.38 -21.54
N ILE A 279 -7.12 -0.23 -22.68
CA ILE A 279 -5.81 -0.81 -22.98
C ILE A 279 -5.21 -0.03 -24.14
N GLN A 280 -4.05 0.60 -23.91
CA GLN A 280 -3.36 1.37 -24.93
C GLN A 280 -1.83 1.23 -24.87
N GLU A 281 -1.14 1.30 -26.00
CA GLU A 281 0.34 1.31 -25.97
C GLU A 281 0.84 2.72 -25.66
N GLN A 282 0.39 3.72 -26.43
CA GLN A 282 0.87 5.09 -26.32
C GLN A 282 -0.27 6.10 -26.30
N LEU A 283 -0.18 7.03 -25.36
CA LEU A 283 -1.05 8.20 -25.31
C LEU A 283 -0.21 9.48 -25.39
N MET A 284 -0.52 10.30 -26.38
CA MET A 284 0.12 11.58 -26.66
C MET A 284 -0.88 12.69 -26.39
N GLU A 285 -0.47 13.74 -25.66
CA GLU A 285 -1.14 15.04 -25.47
C GLU A 285 -2.66 14.96 -25.14
N LEU A 286 -3.01 15.12 -23.85
CA LEU A 286 -4.40 15.21 -23.39
C LEU A 286 -4.76 16.64 -22.95
N ASP A 287 -5.76 17.24 -23.60
CA ASP A 287 -6.43 18.48 -23.16
C ASP A 287 -7.86 18.15 -22.63
N CYS A 288 -7.98 17.09 -21.82
CA CYS A 288 -9.26 16.39 -21.63
C CYS A 288 -9.56 15.96 -20.17
N VAL A 289 -10.73 15.34 -19.93
CA VAL A 289 -11.01 14.59 -18.68
C VAL A 289 -11.17 13.11 -19.02
N LEU A 290 -10.28 12.27 -18.48
CA LEU A 290 -10.32 10.82 -18.65
C LEU A 290 -10.79 10.16 -17.35
N LEU A 291 -11.84 9.36 -17.48
CA LEU A 291 -12.49 8.64 -16.39
C LEU A 291 -12.57 7.16 -16.78
N CYS A 292 -11.72 6.34 -16.15
CA CYS A 292 -11.62 4.90 -16.39
C CYS A 292 -11.80 4.11 -15.09
N VAL A 293 -12.22 2.86 -15.19
CA VAL A 293 -12.11 1.91 -14.06
C VAL A 293 -10.71 1.32 -14.11
N ASP A 294 -10.38 0.64 -15.21
CA ASP A 294 -9.09 -0.02 -15.41
C ASP A 294 -8.36 0.64 -16.59
N LEU A 295 -7.13 1.09 -16.38
CA LEU A 295 -6.27 1.64 -17.42
C LEU A 295 -4.91 0.94 -17.42
N ILE A 296 -4.63 0.27 -18.53
CA ILE A 296 -3.35 -0.40 -18.78
C ILE A 296 -2.66 0.32 -19.93
N GLN A 297 -1.46 0.84 -19.69
CA GLN A 297 -0.70 1.54 -20.72
C GLN A 297 0.80 1.33 -20.62
N GLU A 298 1.53 1.36 -21.74
CA GLU A 298 3.00 1.30 -21.69
C GLU A 298 3.58 2.68 -21.38
N GLN A 299 3.15 3.71 -22.10
CA GLN A 299 3.71 5.07 -21.99
C GLN A 299 2.63 6.16 -21.99
N LEU A 300 2.72 7.04 -20.99
CA LEU A 300 1.93 8.28 -20.90
C LEU A 300 2.86 9.48 -21.09
N MET A 301 2.60 10.32 -22.10
CA MET A 301 3.40 11.51 -22.43
C MET A 301 2.57 12.78 -22.33
N ASP A 302 3.09 13.79 -21.62
CA ASP A 302 2.61 15.18 -21.54
C ASP A 302 1.07 15.35 -21.40
N PRO A 303 0.43 14.86 -20.32
CA PRO A 303 -1.00 15.12 -20.12
C PRO A 303 -1.18 16.49 -19.46
N ASP A 304 -1.86 17.41 -20.14
CA ASP A 304 -2.41 18.65 -19.56
C ASP A 304 -3.88 18.42 -19.08
N CYS A 305 -4.15 17.24 -18.50
CA CYS A 305 -5.51 16.74 -18.26
C CYS A 305 -5.87 16.50 -16.78
N VAL A 306 -7.07 15.96 -16.51
CA VAL A 306 -7.42 15.35 -15.21
C VAL A 306 -7.70 13.88 -15.44
N LEU A 307 -6.89 13.01 -14.83
CA LEU A 307 -7.02 11.57 -14.93
C LEU A 307 -7.59 11.01 -13.62
N LEU A 308 -8.71 10.30 -13.75
CA LEU A 308 -9.44 9.67 -12.66
C LEU A 308 -9.59 8.19 -12.98
N CYS A 309 -8.84 7.33 -12.30
CA CYS A 309 -8.86 5.88 -12.49
C CYS A 309 -9.10 5.15 -11.17
N VAL A 310 -9.60 3.92 -11.23
CA VAL A 310 -9.58 3.04 -10.06
C VAL A 310 -8.24 2.31 -10.09
N ASP A 311 -7.98 1.55 -11.15
CA ASP A 311 -6.77 0.75 -11.32
C ASP A 311 -5.95 1.30 -12.49
N LEU A 312 -4.67 1.57 -12.24
CA LEU A 312 -3.75 2.11 -13.23
C LEU A 312 -2.46 1.29 -13.26
N ILE A 313 -2.18 0.65 -14.39
CA ILE A 313 -0.97 -0.12 -14.60
C ILE A 313 -0.18 0.54 -15.73
N GLN A 314 1.04 0.98 -15.42
CA GLN A 314 1.91 1.63 -16.40
C GLN A 314 3.34 1.11 -16.36
N GLU A 315 4.06 1.12 -17.48
CA GLU A 315 5.52 0.92 -17.44
C GLU A 315 6.23 2.24 -17.12
N GLN A 316 5.95 3.29 -17.91
CA GLN A 316 6.64 4.57 -17.81
C GLN A 316 5.70 5.76 -17.85
N LEU A 317 5.93 6.70 -16.94
CA LEU A 317 5.20 7.95 -16.85
C LEU A 317 6.19 9.12 -16.87
N MET A 318 6.04 9.99 -17.87
CA MET A 318 6.96 11.09 -18.17
C MET A 318 6.21 12.43 -18.09
N GLU A 319 6.81 13.42 -17.42
CA GLU A 319 6.40 14.84 -17.40
C GLU A 319 4.87 15.07 -17.25
N LEU A 320 4.38 15.24 -16.01
CA LEU A 320 2.98 15.61 -15.77
C LEU A 320 2.80 17.12 -15.52
N GLY A 321 1.94 17.75 -16.32
CA GLY A 321 1.28 19.01 -15.99
C GLY A 321 -0.08 18.86 -15.28
N CYS A 322 -0.50 17.62 -14.98
CA CYS A 322 -1.89 17.27 -14.65
C CYS A 322 -2.18 16.98 -13.15
N VAL A 323 -3.43 16.62 -12.85
CA VAL A 323 -3.82 16.04 -11.55
C VAL A 323 -4.23 14.60 -11.77
N LEU A 324 -3.54 13.67 -11.12
CA LEU A 324 -3.80 12.24 -11.19
C LEU A 324 -4.41 11.76 -9.86
N LEU A 325 -5.64 11.25 -9.91
CA LEU A 325 -6.29 10.60 -8.79
C LEU A 325 -6.53 9.13 -9.15
N CYS A 326 -5.89 8.23 -8.43
CA CYS A 326 -6.04 6.78 -8.59
C CYS A 326 -6.37 6.13 -7.25
N VAL A 327 -6.98 4.94 -7.28
CA VAL A 327 -7.06 4.09 -6.08
C VAL A 327 -5.80 3.26 -6.03
N ASP A 328 -5.57 2.45 -7.07
CA ASP A 328 -4.43 1.55 -7.19
C ASP A 328 -3.56 2.00 -8.38
N LEU A 329 -2.28 2.29 -8.14
CA LEU A 329 -1.31 2.61 -9.19
C LEU A 329 -0.09 1.71 -9.07
N ILE A 330 0.13 0.93 -10.13
CA ILE A 330 1.29 0.05 -10.30
C ILE A 330 2.12 0.60 -11.44
N GLN A 331 3.39 0.89 -11.18
CA GLN A 331 4.29 1.37 -12.21
C GLN A 331 5.73 0.91 -12.05
N GLU A 332 6.49 0.82 -13.14
CA GLU A 332 7.92 0.52 -13.04
C GLU A 332 8.72 1.80 -12.74
N GLN A 333 8.49 2.89 -13.49
CA GLN A 333 9.31 4.11 -13.39
C GLN A 333 8.47 5.40 -13.40
N LEU A 334 8.71 6.27 -12.40
CA LEU A 334 8.24 7.67 -12.37
C LEU A 334 9.38 8.62 -12.78
N MET A 335 9.14 9.48 -13.77
CA MET A 335 10.10 10.51 -14.16
C MET A 335 9.47 11.90 -14.09
N ASP A 336 10.10 12.81 -13.34
CA ASP A 336 9.85 14.26 -13.30
C ASP A 336 8.37 14.68 -13.28
N PRO A 337 7.56 14.25 -12.29
CA PRO A 337 6.21 14.79 -12.16
C PRO A 337 6.29 16.24 -11.67
N ASP A 338 5.78 17.19 -12.46
CA ASP A 338 5.51 18.57 -12.04
C ASP A 338 4.06 18.70 -11.48
N CYS A 339 3.54 17.65 -10.85
CA CYS A 339 2.10 17.39 -10.73
C CYS A 339 1.59 17.02 -9.32
N VAL A 340 0.28 17.00 -9.06
CA VAL A 340 -0.25 16.47 -7.79
C VAL A 340 -0.73 15.04 -8.00
N LEU A 341 -0.04 14.09 -7.37
CA LEU A 341 -0.40 12.67 -7.38
C LEU A 341 -1.07 12.30 -6.05
N LEU A 342 -2.29 11.80 -6.15
CA LEU A 342 -3.10 11.33 -5.03
C LEU A 342 -3.53 9.89 -5.31
N CYS A 343 -2.98 8.95 -4.56
CA CYS A 343 -3.25 7.53 -4.66
C CYS A 343 -3.68 6.96 -3.31
N VAL A 344 -4.38 5.84 -3.32
CA VAL A 344 -4.56 5.05 -2.09
C VAL A 344 -3.39 4.10 -1.98
N ASP A 345 -3.22 3.23 -2.97
CA ASP A 345 -2.18 2.22 -3.04
C ASP A 345 -1.24 2.53 -4.20
N LEU A 346 0.06 2.61 -3.93
CA LEU A 346 1.09 2.90 -4.91
C LEU A 346 2.23 1.90 -4.82
N ILE A 347 2.42 1.15 -5.89
CA ILE A 347 3.50 0.15 -6.02
C ILE A 347 4.42 0.61 -7.14
N GLN A 348 5.69 0.86 -6.81
CA GLN A 348 6.68 1.31 -7.78
C GLN A 348 8.01 0.58 -7.63
N GLU A 349 8.74 0.34 -8.72
CA GLU A 349 10.12 -0.16 -8.62
C GLU A 349 11.09 1.00 -8.37
N GLN A 350 11.04 2.05 -9.19
CA GLN A 350 12.00 3.15 -9.13
C GLN A 350 11.36 4.53 -9.22
N LEU A 351 11.80 5.42 -8.33
CA LEU A 351 11.44 6.83 -8.30
C LEU A 351 12.71 7.67 -8.41
N MET A 352 12.84 8.41 -9.52
CA MET A 352 14.09 9.08 -9.89
C MET A 352 14.21 10.49 -9.30
N GLU A 353 13.27 11.37 -9.65
CA GLU A 353 13.23 12.76 -9.17
C GLU A 353 11.76 13.14 -8.99
N LEU A 354 11.43 13.83 -7.90
CA LEU A 354 10.07 14.28 -7.61
C LEU A 354 10.08 15.75 -7.25
N GLY A 355 9.57 16.58 -8.17
CA GLY A 355 9.45 18.03 -7.99
C GLY A 355 8.14 18.47 -7.31
N CYS A 356 7.30 17.53 -6.85
CA CYS A 356 5.88 17.77 -6.62
C CYS A 356 5.32 17.17 -5.32
N VAL A 357 4.02 17.33 -5.03
CA VAL A 357 3.43 16.80 -3.78
C VAL A 357 2.83 15.42 -4.04
N LEU A 358 3.39 14.40 -3.38
CA LEU A 358 2.87 13.04 -3.40
C LEU A 358 2.11 12.75 -2.09
N LEU A 359 0.85 12.33 -2.25
CA LEU A 359 -0.05 11.99 -1.16
C LEU A 359 -0.58 10.58 -1.40
N CYS A 360 -0.15 9.64 -0.58
CA CYS A 360 -0.55 8.23 -0.66
C CYS A 360 -1.02 7.71 0.70
N VAL A 361 -1.79 6.62 0.70
CA VAL A 361 -2.07 5.88 1.93
C VAL A 361 -0.98 4.84 2.10
N ASP A 362 -0.85 3.93 1.13
CA ASP A 362 0.11 2.85 1.13
C ASP A 362 1.09 3.04 -0.03
N LEU A 363 2.40 3.10 0.27
CA LEU A 363 3.48 3.23 -0.70
C LEU A 363 4.46 2.07 -0.53
N ILE A 364 4.61 1.28 -1.59
CA ILE A 364 5.58 0.18 -1.66
C ILE A 364 6.57 0.50 -2.78
N GLN A 365 7.85 0.63 -2.42
CA GLN A 365 8.91 0.99 -3.35
C GLN A 365 10.17 0.14 -3.15
N GLU A 366 10.89 -0.19 -4.22
CA GLU A 366 12.22 -0.81 -4.08
C GLU A 366 13.28 0.27 -3.83
N GLN A 367 13.35 1.29 -4.71
CA GLN A 367 14.41 2.29 -4.67
C GLN A 367 13.88 3.72 -4.84
N LEU A 368 14.33 4.61 -3.95
CA LEU A 368 14.15 6.05 -4.06
C LEU A 368 15.49 6.74 -4.20
N MET A 369 15.68 7.45 -5.31
CA MET A 369 16.97 8.05 -5.68
C MET A 369 17.13 9.45 -5.12
N GLU A 370 16.29 10.40 -5.54
CA GLU A 370 16.36 11.80 -5.11
C GLU A 370 14.95 12.38 -4.89
N LEU A 371 14.74 13.04 -3.75
CA LEU A 371 13.47 13.65 -3.37
C LEU A 371 13.67 15.15 -3.07
N ASP A 372 13.12 16.01 -3.94
CA ASP A 372 13.19 17.47 -3.83
C ASP A 372 11.89 18.11 -3.25
N CYS A 373 11.00 17.30 -2.66
CA CYS A 373 9.61 17.69 -2.40
C CYS A 373 8.96 17.04 -1.15
N VAL A 374 7.70 17.40 -0.84
CA VAL A 374 7.01 16.88 0.37
C VAL A 374 6.30 15.55 0.06
N LEU A 375 6.73 14.48 0.71
CA LEU A 375 6.09 13.17 0.68
C LEU A 375 5.24 12.97 1.95
N LEU A 376 3.97 12.66 1.75
CA LEU A 376 2.99 12.41 2.80
C LEU A 376 2.34 11.04 2.57
N CYS A 377 2.67 10.08 3.42
CA CYS A 377 2.16 8.72 3.38
C CYS A 377 1.59 8.29 4.74
N VAL A 378 0.72 7.29 4.76
CA VAL A 378 0.33 6.63 6.01
C VAL A 378 1.31 5.49 6.25
N ASP A 379 1.44 4.57 5.29
CA ASP A 379 2.32 3.41 5.35
C ASP A 379 3.33 3.48 4.20
N LEU A 380 4.62 3.42 4.50
CA LEU A 380 5.71 3.37 3.53
C LEU A 380 6.58 2.14 3.78
N ILE A 381 6.69 1.28 2.76
CA ILE A 381 7.56 0.11 2.75
C ILE A 381 8.59 0.31 1.65
N GLN A 382 9.86 0.30 2.02
CA GLN A 382 10.96 0.55 1.10
C GLN A 382 12.14 -0.39 1.32
N GLU A 383 12.88 -0.76 0.29
CA GLU A 383 14.16 -1.49 0.50
C GLU A 383 15.31 -0.51 0.78
N GLN A 384 15.54 0.45 -0.13
CA GLN A 384 16.71 1.34 -0.05
C GLN A 384 16.35 2.80 -0.30
N LEU A 385 16.78 3.69 0.60
CA LEU A 385 16.71 5.14 0.45
C LEU A 385 18.13 5.72 0.30
N MET A 386 18.38 6.44 -0.80
CA MET A 386 19.73 6.87 -1.20
C MET A 386 20.07 8.30 -0.79
N GLU A 387 19.27 9.29 -1.22
CA GLU A 387 19.49 10.70 -0.89
C GLU A 387 18.13 11.41 -0.74
N LEU A 388 17.98 12.18 0.34
CA LEU A 388 16.74 12.87 0.68
C LEU A 388 17.06 14.34 0.97
N ASP A 389 16.52 15.25 0.15
CA ASP A 389 16.70 16.72 0.27
C ASP A 389 15.39 17.42 0.70
N CYS A 390 14.52 16.73 1.47
CA CYS A 390 13.15 17.19 1.70
C CYS A 390 12.53 16.93 3.09
N VAL A 391 11.18 16.93 3.18
CA VAL A 391 10.43 16.62 4.41
C VAL A 391 9.57 15.40 4.15
N LEU A 392 9.87 14.31 4.88
CA LEU A 392 9.11 13.07 4.85
C LEU A 392 8.20 13.00 6.08
N LEU A 393 6.91 12.84 5.85
CA LEU A 393 5.88 12.70 6.88
C LEU A 393 5.13 11.39 6.66
N CYS A 394 5.41 10.40 7.52
CA CYS A 394 4.78 9.08 7.46
C CYS A 394 4.11 8.71 8.79
N GLY A 395 3.13 7.81 8.72
CA GLY A 395 2.65 7.10 9.92
C GLY A 395 3.66 6.01 10.25
N ASP A 396 3.68 4.99 9.42
CA ASP A 396 4.48 3.78 9.59
C ASP A 396 5.52 3.72 8.45
N LEU A 397 6.80 3.59 8.79
CA LEU A 397 7.90 3.44 7.85
C LEU A 397 8.66 2.15 8.14
N ILE A 398 8.71 1.26 7.14
CA ILE A 398 9.48 0.02 7.18
C ILE A 398 10.54 0.09 6.09
N GLN A 399 11.81 0.01 6.48
CA GLN A 399 12.93 0.07 5.55
C GLN A 399 14.05 -0.91 5.89
N GLU A 400 14.80 -1.40 4.89
CA GLU A 400 16.01 -2.20 5.19
C GLU A 400 17.20 -1.27 5.48
N GLN A 401 17.48 -0.33 4.57
CA GLN A 401 18.66 0.53 4.66
C GLN A 401 18.33 1.99 4.37
N LEU A 402 18.82 2.87 5.25
CA LEU A 402 18.78 4.31 5.07
C LEU A 402 20.20 4.88 4.97
N MET A 403 20.49 5.56 3.86
CA MET A 403 21.78 6.18 3.56
C MET A 403 21.59 7.70 3.43
N GLU A 404 22.53 8.48 3.96
CA GLU A 404 22.73 9.93 3.72
C GLU A 404 21.42 10.77 3.66
N LEU A 405 21.01 11.31 4.80
CA LEU A 405 19.86 12.23 4.89
C LEU A 405 20.30 13.68 5.08
N ASP A 406 19.90 14.57 4.18
CA ASP A 406 20.00 16.04 4.34
C ASP A 406 18.61 16.65 4.66
N CYS A 407 17.81 15.96 5.50
CA CYS A 407 16.35 16.15 5.54
C CYS A 407 15.72 16.22 6.95
N VAL A 408 14.38 16.39 7.03
CA VAL A 408 13.62 16.20 8.28
C VAL A 408 12.66 15.03 8.11
N LEU A 409 12.85 13.98 8.91
CA LEU A 409 12.00 12.79 8.93
C LEU A 409 11.10 12.81 10.16
N LEU A 410 9.79 12.73 9.91
CA LEU A 410 8.75 12.73 10.92
C LEU A 410 7.87 11.48 10.73
N CYS A 411 8.00 10.53 11.65
CA CYS A 411 7.26 9.27 11.62
C CYS A 411 6.56 9.00 12.97
N VAL A 412 5.52 8.16 12.96
CA VAL A 412 4.98 7.59 14.19
C VAL A 412 5.78 6.34 14.53
N ASP A 413 5.76 5.37 13.64
CA ASP A 413 6.46 4.08 13.81
C ASP A 413 7.55 3.96 12.73
N LEU A 414 8.79 3.69 13.15
CA LEU A 414 9.93 3.43 12.25
C LEU A 414 10.56 2.08 12.58
N ILE A 415 10.58 1.20 11.60
CA ILE A 415 11.24 -0.10 11.68
C ILE A 415 12.33 -0.14 10.62
N GLN A 416 13.58 -0.34 11.04
CA GLN A 416 14.72 -0.38 10.13
C GLN A 416 15.77 -1.42 10.53
N GLU A 417 16.51 -1.99 9.58
CA GLU A 417 17.65 -2.85 9.93
C GLU A 417 18.89 -2.01 10.25
N GLN A 418 19.24 -1.06 9.36
CA GLN A 418 20.47 -0.27 9.47
C GLN A 418 20.24 1.22 9.16
N LEU A 419 20.75 2.08 10.04
CA LEU A 419 20.83 3.53 9.84
C LEU A 419 22.31 3.92 9.67
N MET A 420 22.64 4.57 8.55
CA MET A 420 24.00 5.02 8.22
C MET A 420 24.05 6.53 7.97
N ASP A 421 24.99 7.21 8.62
CA ASP A 421 25.40 8.61 8.39
C ASP A 421 24.26 9.61 8.09
N PRO A 422 23.26 9.80 8.98
CA PRO A 422 22.24 10.80 8.73
C PRO A 422 22.76 12.18 9.16
N ASP A 423 22.81 13.14 8.24
CA ASP A 423 23.02 14.58 8.49
C ASP A 423 21.68 15.31 8.77
N CYS A 424 20.73 14.66 9.46
CA CYS A 424 19.32 15.07 9.47
C CYS A 424 18.72 15.47 10.83
N VAL A 425 17.39 15.57 10.93
CA VAL A 425 16.67 15.56 12.21
C VAL A 425 15.59 14.48 12.15
N LEU A 426 15.72 13.47 13.02
CA LEU A 426 14.79 12.35 13.08
C LEU A 426 13.85 12.52 14.29
N LEU A 427 12.56 12.53 14.02
CA LEU A 427 11.50 12.69 15.00
C LEU A 427 10.53 11.51 14.85
N CYS A 428 10.58 10.56 15.78
CA CYS A 428 9.72 9.37 15.79
C CYS A 428 8.98 9.23 17.13
N VAL A 429 7.89 8.47 17.15
CA VAL A 429 7.29 8.03 18.42
C VAL A 429 7.95 6.71 18.81
N ASP A 430 7.85 5.71 17.96
CA ASP A 430 8.42 4.38 18.16
C ASP A 430 9.50 4.11 17.11
N LEU A 431 10.73 3.79 17.54
CA LEU A 431 11.83 3.40 16.68
C LEU A 431 12.35 2.01 17.07
N ILE A 432 12.29 1.09 16.13
CA ILE A 432 12.83 -0.27 16.26
C ILE A 432 13.94 -0.43 15.23
N GLN A 433 15.15 -0.75 15.69
CA GLN A 433 16.29 -0.95 14.81
C GLN A 433 17.21 -2.07 15.26
N GLU A 434 17.91 -2.73 14.33
CA GLU A 434 18.93 -3.72 14.72
C GLU A 434 20.26 -3.02 15.05
N GLN A 435 20.76 -2.19 14.12
CA GLN A 435 22.06 -1.55 14.25
C GLN A 435 22.00 -0.06 13.94
N LEU A 436 22.62 0.73 14.80
CA LEU A 436 22.85 2.15 14.60
C LEU A 436 24.36 2.41 14.51
N MET A 437 24.79 2.99 13.39
CA MET A 437 26.18 3.28 13.07
C MET A 437 26.34 4.79 12.84
N GLU A 438 27.36 5.40 13.45
CA GLU A 438 27.87 6.75 13.14
C GLU A 438 26.75 7.80 12.93
N LEU A 439 26.30 8.40 14.03
CA LEU A 439 25.27 9.44 14.01
C LEU A 439 25.89 10.84 14.09
N ASP A 440 25.68 11.66 13.05
CA ASP A 440 25.98 13.11 13.03
C ASP A 440 24.69 13.98 13.19
N CYS A 441 23.59 13.42 13.74
CA CYS A 441 22.28 14.11 13.81
C CYS A 441 21.52 14.10 15.14
N VAL A 442 20.49 14.96 15.25
CA VAL A 442 19.60 15.00 16.42
C VAL A 442 18.48 13.97 16.27
N LEU A 443 18.45 12.98 17.17
CA LEU A 443 17.40 11.97 17.25
C LEU A 443 16.49 12.24 18.46
N LEU A 444 15.21 12.47 18.21
CA LEU A 444 14.18 12.55 19.25
C LEU A 444 13.18 11.42 19.04
N CYS A 445 13.05 10.54 20.03
CA CYS A 445 12.09 9.45 20.05
C CYS A 445 11.32 9.39 21.37
N VAL A 446 10.17 8.74 21.40
CA VAL A 446 9.51 8.39 22.66
C VAL A 446 10.05 7.04 23.11
N ASP A 447 9.88 6.01 22.29
CA ASP A 447 10.32 4.64 22.55
C ASP A 447 11.39 4.25 21.52
N LEU A 448 12.57 3.84 22.00
CA LEU A 448 13.68 3.34 21.18
C LEU A 448 14.04 1.92 21.60
N ILE A 449 13.93 0.98 20.67
CA ILE A 449 14.34 -0.41 20.85
C ILE A 449 15.45 -0.72 19.85
N GLN A 450 16.62 -1.11 20.35
CA GLN A 450 17.76 -1.44 19.51
C GLN A 450 18.58 -2.63 20.02
N GLU A 451 19.22 -3.39 19.13
CA GLU A 451 20.14 -4.45 19.57
C GLU A 451 21.53 -3.86 19.89
N GLN A 452 22.11 -3.12 18.96
CA GLN A 452 23.48 -2.60 19.08
C GLN A 452 23.60 -1.13 18.72
N LEU A 453 24.31 -0.37 19.56
CA LEU A 453 24.69 1.00 19.30
C LEU A 453 26.21 1.14 19.16
N MET A 454 26.64 1.59 17.98
CA MET A 454 28.05 1.74 17.58
C MET A 454 28.34 3.23 17.34
N GLU A 455 29.17 3.84 18.18
CA GLU A 455 29.71 5.20 18.05
C GLU A 455 28.63 6.29 17.79
N LEU A 456 28.21 7.00 18.86
CA LEU A 456 27.38 8.20 18.75
C LEU A 456 28.25 9.46 18.78
N ASP A 457 28.10 10.34 17.79
CA ASP A 457 28.72 11.68 17.75
C ASP A 457 27.66 12.81 17.91
N CYS A 458 26.50 12.50 18.51
CA CYS A 458 25.31 13.38 18.42
C CYS A 458 24.51 13.68 19.71
N VAL A 459 23.23 14.06 19.59
CA VAL A 459 22.33 14.26 20.73
C VAL A 459 21.13 13.33 20.59
N LEU A 460 21.05 12.35 21.49
CA LEU A 460 19.94 11.41 21.58
C LEU A 460 19.04 11.76 22.76
N LEU A 461 17.76 12.00 22.46
CA LEU A 461 16.73 12.29 23.45
C LEU A 461 15.60 11.28 23.29
N CYS A 462 15.43 10.41 24.27
CA CYS A 462 14.39 9.40 24.31
C CYS A 462 13.61 9.49 25.62
N VAL A 463 12.38 8.96 25.66
CA VAL A 463 11.69 8.73 26.93
C VAL A 463 12.10 7.35 27.42
N ASP A 464 11.84 6.31 26.64
CA ASP A 464 12.15 4.93 26.95
C ASP A 464 13.21 4.41 25.96
N LEU A 465 14.34 3.91 26.45
CA LEU A 465 15.38 3.28 25.65
C LEU A 465 15.66 1.86 26.16
N ILE A 466 15.45 0.89 25.28
CA ILE A 466 15.72 -0.53 25.51
C ILE A 466 16.84 -0.95 24.55
N GLN A 467 17.95 -1.44 25.09
CA GLN A 467 19.05 -1.94 24.28
C GLN A 467 19.79 -3.14 24.86
N GLU A 468 20.37 -3.99 24.01
CA GLU A 468 21.17 -5.13 24.48
C GLU A 468 22.62 -4.69 24.81
N GLN A 469 23.27 -3.97 23.89
CA GLN A 469 24.70 -3.61 24.00
C GLN A 469 25.00 -2.16 23.61
N LEU A 470 25.87 -1.51 24.40
CA LEU A 470 26.45 -0.20 24.11
C LEU A 470 27.97 -0.30 24.09
N MET A 471 28.59 0.13 22.98
CA MET A 471 30.03 -0.07 22.73
C MET A 471 30.86 1.20 22.88
N GLU A 472 30.42 2.36 22.37
CA GLU A 472 31.18 3.63 22.46
C GLU A 472 30.22 4.85 22.46
N LEU A 473 30.46 5.84 23.33
CA LEU A 473 29.66 7.08 23.47
C LEU A 473 30.57 8.30 23.39
N ASP A 474 30.49 9.09 22.31
CA ASP A 474 31.14 10.41 22.20
C ASP A 474 30.09 11.54 22.18
N CYS A 475 29.03 11.38 23.01
CA CYS A 475 27.78 12.13 22.83
C CYS A 475 27.03 12.49 24.13
N VAL A 476 25.93 13.24 23.97
CA VAL A 476 24.97 13.53 25.07
C VAL A 476 23.73 12.66 24.92
N LEU A 477 23.56 11.70 25.84
CA LEU A 477 22.38 10.84 25.92
C LEU A 477 21.47 11.31 27.07
N LEU A 478 20.23 11.63 26.73
CA LEU A 478 19.20 12.09 27.66
C LEU A 478 17.99 11.16 27.53
N CYS A 479 17.77 10.33 28.55
CA CYS A 479 16.66 9.38 28.61
C CYS A 479 15.85 9.58 29.91
N VAL A 480 14.59 9.16 29.93
CA VAL A 480 13.84 9.06 31.18
C VAL A 480 14.08 7.67 31.75
N ASP A 481 13.73 6.64 31.00
CA ASP A 481 13.86 5.23 31.37
C ASP A 481 14.88 4.56 30.45
N LEU A 482 15.89 3.91 31.03
CA LEU A 482 16.94 3.20 30.30
C LEU A 482 17.07 1.78 30.82
N ILE A 483 16.77 0.81 29.96
CA ILE A 483 16.87 -0.61 30.25
C ILE A 483 17.96 -1.21 29.36
N GLN A 484 18.99 -1.80 29.98
CA GLN A 484 20.09 -2.42 29.23
C GLN A 484 20.50 -3.76 29.81
N GLU A 485 20.99 -4.67 28.97
CA GLU A 485 21.61 -5.92 29.44
C GLU A 485 23.09 -5.70 29.79
N GLN A 486 23.91 -5.14 28.89
CA GLN A 486 25.37 -5.03 29.09
C GLN A 486 25.94 -3.68 28.59
N LEU A 487 26.85 -3.10 29.39
CA LEU A 487 27.70 -1.97 29.00
C LEU A 487 29.17 -2.43 28.95
N MET A 488 29.85 -2.28 27.80
CA MET A 488 31.20 -2.80 27.58
C MET A 488 32.18 -1.68 27.15
N GLU A 489 33.42 -1.78 27.65
CA GLU A 489 34.67 -1.09 27.21
C GLU A 489 34.50 0.28 26.50
N LEU A 490 34.60 1.40 27.23
CA LEU A 490 34.81 2.75 26.65
C LEU A 490 36.31 3.03 26.44
N ASP A 491 36.97 2.23 25.61
CA ASP A 491 38.44 2.17 25.57
C ASP A 491 39.07 3.19 24.60
N TYR A 492 39.05 4.50 24.91
CA TYR A 492 39.78 5.51 24.10
C TYR A 492 41.21 5.79 24.59
N LEU A 493 42.13 4.95 24.14
CA LEU A 493 43.44 5.32 23.59
C LEU A 493 44.10 6.61 24.15
N ILE A 494 44.73 6.49 25.34
CA ILE A 494 45.73 7.39 25.93
C ILE A 494 46.27 8.48 24.97
N GLN A 495 45.75 9.71 25.07
CA GLN A 495 46.56 10.91 24.80
C GLN A 495 46.40 11.94 25.91
N GLU A 496 47.52 12.18 26.60
CA GLU A 496 47.73 13.34 27.45
C GLU A 496 47.27 14.63 26.74
N GLN A 497 46.39 15.38 27.41
CA GLN A 497 46.02 16.79 27.17
C GLN A 497 44.67 17.05 26.48
N LEU A 498 43.58 16.85 27.20
CA LEU A 498 42.51 17.84 27.47
C LEU A 498 41.52 17.17 28.43
N MET A 499 41.18 17.84 29.54
CA MET A 499 40.06 17.43 30.38
C MET A 499 38.83 18.15 29.84
N ASP A 500 38.09 17.49 28.98
CA ASP A 500 36.68 17.76 28.73
C ASP A 500 36.02 16.37 28.76
N PRO A 501 35.03 16.10 29.64
CA PRO A 501 34.32 14.83 29.62
C PRO A 501 33.46 14.84 28.36
N ASP A 502 33.90 14.15 27.31
CA ASP A 502 33.25 14.22 26.00
C ASP A 502 31.88 13.51 25.99
N CYS A 503 31.56 12.73 27.03
CA CYS A 503 30.27 12.03 27.19
C CYS A 503 29.59 12.33 28.55
N VAL A 504 28.28 12.58 28.50
CA VAL A 504 27.42 12.79 29.68
C VAL A 504 26.15 11.96 29.51
N LEU A 505 25.93 11.01 30.42
CA LEU A 505 24.70 10.22 30.46
C LEU A 505 23.78 10.77 31.56
N LEU A 506 22.59 11.19 31.15
CA LEU A 506 21.56 11.74 32.02
C LEU A 506 20.29 10.89 31.89
N CYS A 507 19.97 10.15 32.95
CA CYS A 507 18.78 9.30 33.04
C CYS A 507 17.98 9.63 34.29
N VAL A 508 16.67 9.34 34.28
CA VAL A 508 15.87 9.36 35.52
C VAL A 508 15.97 7.99 36.15
N ASP A 509 15.57 6.95 35.42
CA ASP A 509 15.57 5.57 35.85
C ASP A 509 16.54 4.75 34.97
N LEU A 510 17.53 4.10 35.59
CA LEU A 510 18.49 3.23 34.91
C LEU A 510 18.45 1.82 35.51
N ILE A 511 18.16 0.83 34.67
CA ILE A 511 18.12 -0.59 35.04
C ILE A 511 19.13 -1.34 34.16
N GLN A 512 20.12 -1.97 34.78
CA GLN A 512 21.19 -2.69 34.10
C GLN A 512 21.54 -4.01 34.81
N GLU A 513 22.06 -5.02 34.10
CA GLU A 513 22.62 -6.20 34.77
C GLU A 513 24.07 -5.96 35.21
N GLN A 514 24.93 -5.50 34.29
CA GLN A 514 26.37 -5.33 34.55
C GLN A 514 26.90 -3.99 33.99
N LEU A 515 27.68 -3.28 34.82
CA LEU A 515 28.40 -2.07 34.45
C LEU A 515 29.91 -2.32 34.58
N MET A 516 30.63 -2.22 33.47
CA MET A 516 32.08 -2.44 33.37
C MET A 516 32.76 -1.16 32.87
N GLU A 517 33.84 -0.72 33.52
CA GLU A 517 34.83 0.26 33.01
C GLU A 517 34.22 1.49 32.29
N LEU A 518 33.86 2.50 33.07
CA LEU A 518 33.15 3.69 32.59
C LEU A 518 34.03 4.94 32.75
N ASP A 519 34.31 5.61 31.62
CA ASP A 519 35.14 6.83 31.51
C ASP A 519 34.30 8.13 31.35
N CYS A 520 33.05 8.17 31.86
CA CYS A 520 32.16 9.34 31.66
C CYS A 520 31.37 9.78 32.92
N VAL A 521 30.74 10.97 32.88
CA VAL A 521 29.93 11.46 34.01
C VAL A 521 28.51 10.88 33.92
N LEU A 522 28.17 10.01 34.88
CA LEU A 522 26.83 9.44 35.02
C LEU A 522 26.01 10.25 36.04
N LEU A 523 24.85 10.74 35.60
CA LEU A 523 23.89 11.46 36.42
C LEU A 523 22.52 10.77 36.33
N CYS A 524 22.12 10.08 37.40
CA CYS A 524 20.85 9.36 37.48
C CYS A 524 20.02 9.79 38.70
N VAL A 525 18.70 9.58 38.65
CA VAL A 525 17.87 9.70 39.86
C VAL A 525 17.83 8.35 40.55
N ASP A 526 17.35 7.33 39.85
CA ASP A 526 17.23 5.95 40.34
C ASP A 526 18.14 5.04 39.50
N LEU A 527 19.06 4.33 40.14
CA LEU A 527 19.94 3.34 39.50
C LEU A 527 19.78 1.97 40.18
N ILE A 528 19.39 0.97 39.39
CA ILE A 528 19.25 -0.42 39.80
C ILE A 528 20.19 -1.27 38.97
N GLN A 529 21.11 -1.98 39.62
CA GLN A 529 22.10 -2.83 38.97
C GLN A 529 22.39 -4.12 39.75
N GLU A 530 22.84 -5.20 39.10
CA GLU A 530 23.30 -6.39 39.84
C GLU A 530 24.77 -6.23 40.26
N GLN A 531 25.66 -5.88 39.32
CA GLN A 531 27.11 -5.82 39.57
C GLN A 531 27.77 -4.57 38.99
N LEU A 532 28.62 -3.92 39.77
CA LEU A 532 29.47 -2.80 39.35
C LEU A 532 30.94 -3.15 39.55
N MET A 533 31.71 -3.10 38.45
CA MET A 533 33.12 -3.49 38.38
C MET A 533 33.96 -2.32 37.84
N GLU A 534 35.06 -2.00 38.51
CA GLU A 534 36.15 -1.11 38.04
C GLU A 534 35.63 0.20 37.38
N LEU A 535 35.46 1.27 38.17
CA LEU A 535 35.04 2.59 37.69
C LEU A 535 36.19 3.59 37.72
N ASP A 536 36.41 4.29 36.60
CA ASP A 536 37.34 5.43 36.46
C ASP A 536 36.58 6.78 36.32
N CYS A 537 35.41 6.94 36.96
CA CYS A 537 34.52 8.09 36.73
C CYS A 537 33.91 8.80 37.97
N VAL A 538 32.94 9.69 37.74
CA VAL A 538 32.14 10.36 38.78
C VAL A 538 30.69 9.93 38.61
N LEU A 539 30.18 9.19 39.60
CA LEU A 539 28.79 8.73 39.64
C LEU A 539 28.00 9.58 40.62
N LEU A 540 26.94 10.20 40.13
CA LEU A 540 26.04 11.06 40.89
C LEU A 540 24.61 10.52 40.78
N CYS A 541 24.10 9.92 41.86
CA CYS A 541 22.77 9.33 41.92
C CYS A 541 21.96 9.87 43.11
N VAL A 542 20.63 9.78 43.06
CA VAL A 542 19.79 10.01 44.24
C VAL A 542 19.64 8.68 44.97
N ASP A 543 19.07 7.69 44.29
CA ASP A 543 18.83 6.35 44.83
C ASP A 543 19.67 5.33 44.05
N LEU A 544 20.50 4.56 44.75
CA LEU A 544 21.32 3.48 44.18
C LEU A 544 21.02 2.15 44.87
N ILE A 545 20.57 1.17 44.09
CA ILE A 545 20.31 -0.20 44.53
C ILE A 545 21.23 -1.13 43.76
N GLN A 546 22.08 -1.87 44.47
CA GLN A 546 23.03 -2.81 43.85
C GLN A 546 23.22 -4.08 44.67
N GLU A 547 23.57 -5.21 44.07
CA GLU A 547 23.92 -6.42 44.85
C GLU A 547 25.40 -6.37 45.29
N GLN A 548 26.33 -6.07 44.36
CA GLN A 548 27.77 -6.13 44.62
C GLN A 548 28.53 -4.93 44.01
N LEU A 549 29.42 -4.34 44.81
CA LEU A 549 30.38 -3.31 44.39
C LEU A 549 31.81 -3.89 44.50
N MET A 550 32.58 -3.86 43.42
CA MET A 550 33.94 -4.40 43.35
C MET A 550 34.93 -3.33 42.83
N ASP A 551 36.01 -3.09 43.58
CA ASP A 551 37.19 -2.30 43.21
C ASP A 551 36.88 -0.97 42.47
N PRO A 552 36.05 -0.06 43.00
CA PRO A 552 35.82 1.21 42.34
C PRO A 552 37.00 2.17 42.56
N ASP A 553 37.61 2.66 41.49
CA ASP A 553 38.63 3.73 41.49
C ASP A 553 38.00 5.14 41.31
N CYS A 554 36.75 5.34 41.80
CA CYS A 554 35.87 6.44 41.40
C CYS A 554 35.37 7.37 42.53
N VAL A 555 34.73 8.51 42.21
CA VAL A 555 34.03 9.31 43.23
C VAL A 555 32.53 9.01 43.16
N LEU A 556 32.00 8.34 44.17
CA LEU A 556 30.58 8.01 44.28
C LEU A 556 29.87 9.00 45.22
N LEU A 557 28.88 9.70 44.67
CA LEU A 557 28.05 10.67 45.37
C LEU A 557 26.58 10.24 45.26
N CYS A 558 26.01 9.73 46.35
CA CYS A 558 24.61 9.29 46.40
C CYS A 558 23.84 9.93 47.55
N VAL A 559 22.50 9.95 47.46
CA VAL A 559 21.67 10.30 48.63
C VAL A 559 21.38 9.03 49.40
N ASP A 560 20.75 8.05 48.76
CA ASP A 560 20.37 6.77 49.33
C ASP A 560 21.13 5.64 48.60
N LEU A 561 21.88 4.82 49.34
CA LEU A 561 22.58 3.65 48.82
C LEU A 561 22.15 2.40 49.57
N ILE A 562 21.60 1.43 48.82
CA ILE A 562 21.23 0.10 49.32
C ILE A 562 22.09 -0.93 48.60
N GLN A 563 22.86 -1.71 49.37
CA GLN A 563 23.73 -2.73 48.81
C GLN A 563 23.75 -4.01 49.67
N GLU A 564 23.98 -5.18 49.07
CA GLU A 564 24.17 -6.41 49.86
C GLU A 564 25.61 -6.53 50.35
N GLN A 565 26.59 -6.42 49.44
CA GLN A 565 28.00 -6.64 49.75
C GLN A 565 28.91 -5.55 49.17
N LEU A 566 29.83 -5.06 49.99
CA LEU A 566 30.91 -4.17 49.56
C LEU A 566 32.25 -4.84 49.79
N MET A 567 33.05 -4.96 48.72
CA MET A 567 34.37 -5.60 48.71
C MET A 567 35.42 -4.57 48.27
N GLU A 568 36.52 -4.44 49.02
CA GLU A 568 37.75 -3.71 48.67
C GLU A 568 37.51 -2.33 48.00
N LEU A 569 37.55 -1.28 48.82
CA LEU A 569 37.20 0.09 48.39
C LEU A 569 38.47 0.98 48.38
N ASP A 570 38.92 1.38 47.19
CA ASP A 570 40.08 2.26 46.97
C ASP A 570 39.68 3.74 46.67
N CYS A 571 38.47 4.17 47.06
CA CYS A 571 37.93 5.47 46.60
C CYS A 571 37.07 6.28 47.60
N VAL A 572 36.57 7.46 47.20
CA VAL A 572 35.84 8.37 48.09
C VAL A 572 34.33 8.17 47.92
N LEU A 573 33.69 7.58 48.94
CA LEU A 573 32.24 7.41 48.99
C LEU A 573 31.61 8.46 49.90
N LEU A 574 30.66 9.21 49.33
CA LEU A 574 29.86 10.22 50.03
C LEU A 574 28.38 9.89 49.83
N CYS A 575 27.72 9.51 50.92
CA CYS A 575 26.30 9.19 50.94
C CYS A 575 25.58 9.97 52.05
N VAL A 576 24.25 10.13 51.94
CA VAL A 576 23.44 10.59 53.06
C VAL A 576 23.03 9.37 53.87
N ASP A 577 22.32 8.44 53.25
CA ASP A 577 21.82 7.21 53.86
C ASP A 577 22.49 6.00 53.19
N LEU A 578 23.15 5.15 53.97
CA LEU A 578 23.77 3.91 53.51
C LEU A 578 23.22 2.71 54.28
N ILE A 579 22.61 1.77 53.56
CA ILE A 579 22.11 0.51 54.09
C ILE A 579 22.88 -0.63 53.42
N GLN A 580 23.55 -1.46 54.24
CA GLN A 580 24.32 -2.59 53.74
C GLN A 580 24.22 -3.82 54.64
N GLU A 581 24.39 -5.04 54.10
CA GLU A 581 24.48 -6.23 54.97
C GLU A 581 25.90 -6.43 55.50
N GLN A 582 26.91 -6.43 54.60
CA GLN A 582 28.30 -6.74 54.96
C GLN A 582 29.28 -5.77 54.32
N LEU A 583 30.26 -5.33 55.12
CA LEU A 583 31.41 -4.54 54.66
C LEU A 583 32.72 -5.30 54.92
N MET A 584 33.49 -5.55 53.86
CA MET A 584 34.73 -6.33 53.87
C MET A 584 35.89 -5.46 53.38
N GLU A 585 36.83 -5.14 54.27
CA GLU A 585 38.11 -4.46 54.00
C GLU A 585 37.98 -3.08 53.27
N LEU A 586 38.12 -1.98 54.03
CA LEU A 586 38.11 -0.61 53.51
C LEU A 586 39.53 -0.02 53.53
N ASP A 587 40.03 0.45 52.38
CA ASP A 587 41.31 1.15 52.20
C ASP A 587 41.13 2.65 51.85
N CYS A 588 40.02 3.28 52.25
CA CYS A 588 39.65 4.62 51.75
C CYS A 588 38.97 5.59 52.75
N VAL A 589 38.15 6.54 52.27
CA VAL A 589 37.44 7.54 53.12
C VAL A 589 35.95 7.44 52.86
N LEU A 590 35.21 6.97 53.86
CA LEU A 590 33.75 6.88 53.84
C LEU A 590 33.14 8.02 54.66
N LEU A 591 32.29 8.81 54.01
CA LEU A 591 31.58 9.94 54.60
C LEU A 591 30.07 9.72 54.43
N CYS A 592 29.38 9.42 55.52
CA CYS A 592 27.93 9.20 55.53
C CYS A 592 27.23 10.07 56.59
N VAL A 593 25.93 10.32 56.43
CA VAL A 593 25.12 10.89 57.52
C VAL A 593 24.59 9.74 58.35
N ASP A 594 23.81 8.84 57.75
CA ASP A 594 23.21 7.69 58.40
C ASP A 594 23.79 6.40 57.77
N LEU A 595 24.36 5.52 58.60
CA LEU A 595 24.88 4.21 58.18
C LEU A 595 24.22 3.10 58.99
N ILE A 596 23.54 2.18 58.29
CA ILE A 596 22.92 0.98 58.86
C ILE A 596 23.59 -0.25 58.25
N GLN A 597 24.15 -1.11 59.10
CA GLN A 597 24.82 -2.33 58.65
C GLN A 597 24.63 -3.51 59.61
N GLU A 598 24.75 -4.76 59.14
CA GLU A 598 24.76 -5.92 60.05
C GLU A 598 26.16 -6.14 60.62
N GLN A 599 27.17 -6.28 59.76
CA GLN A 599 28.53 -6.65 60.16
C GLN A 599 29.59 -5.76 59.51
N LEU A 600 30.59 -5.37 60.31
CA LEU A 600 31.77 -4.65 59.84
C LEU A 600 33.04 -5.41 60.24
N MET A 601 33.86 -5.74 59.23
CA MET A 601 35.05 -6.58 59.34
C MET A 601 36.27 -5.83 58.79
N GLU A 602 37.35 -5.74 59.57
CA GLU A 602 38.70 -5.25 59.19
C GLU A 602 38.71 -3.89 58.45
N LEU A 603 39.10 -2.81 59.15
CA LEU A 603 39.14 -1.46 58.58
C LEU A 603 40.58 -0.91 58.57
N ASP A 604 41.08 -0.49 57.40
CA ASP A 604 42.36 0.22 57.22
C ASP A 604 42.12 1.69 56.74
N CYS A 605 41.05 2.34 57.24
CA CYS A 605 40.49 3.57 56.66
C CYS A 605 40.11 4.69 57.65
N VAL A 606 39.47 5.76 57.16
CA VAL A 606 38.83 6.80 57.99
C VAL A 606 37.33 6.79 57.73
N LEU A 607 36.54 6.40 58.73
CA LEU A 607 35.07 6.41 58.67
C LEU A 607 34.54 7.62 59.44
N LEU A 608 33.77 8.46 58.75
CA LEU A 608 33.14 9.66 59.28
C LEU A 608 31.63 9.58 59.07
N CYS A 609 30.89 9.36 60.16
CA CYS A 609 29.44 9.23 60.15
C CYS A 609 28.79 10.20 61.14
N VAL A 610 27.51 10.55 60.93
CA VAL A 610 26.73 11.23 61.98
C VAL A 610 26.08 10.17 62.85
N ASP A 611 25.24 9.32 62.26
CA ASP A 611 24.52 8.24 62.92
C ASP A 611 25.00 6.88 62.37
N LEU A 612 25.46 5.99 63.25
CA LEU A 612 25.90 4.63 62.89
C LEU A 612 25.11 3.60 63.69
N VAL A 613 24.42 2.69 63.00
CA VAL A 613 23.69 1.57 63.58
C VAL A 613 24.27 0.27 63.04
N GLN A 614 24.78 -0.59 63.93
CA GLN A 614 25.37 -1.87 63.54
C GLN A 614 25.10 -3.00 64.54
N GLU A 615 25.10 -4.27 64.11
CA GLU A 615 25.01 -5.39 65.06
C GLU A 615 26.39 -5.73 65.66
N GLN A 616 27.42 -5.88 64.81
CA GLN A 616 28.75 -6.35 65.22
C GLN A 616 29.90 -5.54 64.58
N LEU A 617 30.87 -5.13 65.41
CA LEU A 617 32.14 -4.53 64.99
C LEU A 617 33.30 -5.48 65.35
N MET A 618 34.10 -5.87 64.36
CA MET A 618 35.23 -6.80 64.51
C MET A 618 36.54 -6.18 64.01
N ASP A 619 37.58 -6.19 64.85
CA ASP A 619 38.99 -5.90 64.51
C ASP A 619 39.22 -4.64 63.62
N PRO A 620 38.76 -3.43 64.02
CA PRO A 620 39.07 -2.22 63.28
C PRO A 620 40.53 -1.79 63.51
N ASP A 621 41.32 -1.58 62.46
CA ASP A 621 42.66 -0.98 62.47
C ASP A 621 42.61 0.51 62.03
N CYS A 622 41.51 1.21 62.33
CA CYS A 622 41.14 2.49 61.71
C CYS A 622 40.89 3.68 62.68
N VAL A 623 40.49 4.83 62.11
CA VAL A 623 39.94 5.97 62.87
C VAL A 623 38.45 6.08 62.59
N LEU A 624 37.62 5.79 63.60
CA LEU A 624 36.17 5.93 63.54
C LEU A 624 35.75 7.22 64.25
N LEU A 625 35.07 8.10 63.51
CA LEU A 625 34.57 9.38 63.97
C LEU A 625 33.06 9.44 63.75
N CYS A 626 32.30 9.33 64.83
CA CYS A 626 30.84 9.33 64.78
C CYS A 626 30.22 10.40 65.70
N VAL A 627 28.97 10.81 65.45
CA VAL A 627 28.22 11.59 66.45
C VAL A 627 27.45 10.61 67.33
N ASP A 628 26.56 9.82 66.76
CA ASP A 628 25.74 8.82 67.44
C ASP A 628 26.12 7.42 66.94
N LEU A 629 26.45 6.50 67.86
CA LEU A 629 26.71 5.09 67.55
C LEU A 629 25.80 4.18 68.39
N ILE A 630 25.06 3.32 67.71
CA ILE A 630 24.24 2.26 68.30
C ILE A 630 24.78 0.91 67.84
N GLN A 631 25.20 0.08 68.79
CA GLN A 631 25.73 -1.24 68.46
C GLN A 631 25.37 -2.32 69.49
N GLU A 632 25.19 -3.57 69.07
CA GLU A 632 24.94 -4.68 70.01
C GLU A 632 26.25 -5.19 70.63
N GLN A 633 27.24 -5.54 69.79
CA GLN A 633 28.49 -6.17 70.22
C GLN A 633 29.72 -5.52 69.58
N LEU A 634 30.78 -5.41 70.36
CA LEU A 634 32.08 -4.92 69.92
C LEU A 634 33.16 -5.82 70.51
N MET A 635 34.02 -6.33 69.63
CA MET A 635 35.04 -7.34 69.90
C MET A 635 36.38 -6.81 69.41
N GLU A 636 37.41 -6.86 70.26
CA GLU A 636 38.83 -6.64 69.95
C GLU A 636 39.10 -5.34 69.12
N LEU A 637 39.55 -4.27 69.78
CA LEU A 637 39.93 -3.02 69.09
C LEU A 637 41.42 -2.67 69.24
N ASP A 638 42.02 -2.34 68.09
CA ASP A 638 43.36 -1.75 67.97
C ASP A 638 43.30 -0.33 67.34
N CYS A 639 42.24 0.44 67.61
CA CYS A 639 41.88 1.67 66.86
C CYS A 639 41.69 2.95 67.70
N VAL A 640 41.50 4.11 67.06
CA VAL A 640 41.06 5.35 67.74
C VAL A 640 39.60 5.62 67.42
N LEU A 641 38.73 5.44 68.41
CA LEU A 641 37.30 5.70 68.29
C LEU A 641 36.91 6.98 69.05
N LEU A 642 36.30 7.89 68.32
CA LEU A 642 35.86 9.21 68.77
C LEU A 642 34.38 9.36 68.45
N CYS A 643 33.54 9.26 69.46
CA CYS A 643 32.09 9.39 69.31
C CYS A 643 31.51 10.38 70.31
N VAL A 644 30.42 11.05 69.97
CA VAL A 644 29.76 11.97 70.91
C VAL A 644 28.86 11.14 71.83
N ASP A 645 27.92 10.42 71.27
CA ASP A 645 26.94 9.59 71.97
C ASP A 645 27.11 8.12 71.55
N LEU A 646 27.28 7.22 72.51
CA LEU A 646 27.40 5.77 72.26
C LEU A 646 26.37 4.99 73.10
N ILE A 647 25.58 4.14 72.44
CA ILE A 647 24.65 3.19 73.05
C ILE A 647 25.09 1.77 72.68
N GLN A 648 25.39 0.95 73.69
CA GLN A 648 25.93 -0.39 73.47
C GLN A 648 25.46 -1.42 74.50
N GLU A 649 25.23 -2.67 74.07
CA GLU A 649 24.90 -3.77 74.99
C GLU A 649 26.16 -4.40 75.63
N GLN A 650 27.12 -4.87 74.83
CA GLN A 650 28.29 -5.62 75.33
C GLN A 650 29.61 -5.14 74.73
N LEU A 651 30.63 -4.99 75.59
CA LEU A 651 31.99 -4.60 75.21
C LEU A 651 33.01 -5.61 75.77
N MET A 652 33.88 -6.15 74.92
CA MET A 652 34.90 -7.15 75.28
C MET A 652 36.30 -6.78 74.75
N GLU A 653 37.33 -6.93 75.60
CA GLU A 653 38.78 -6.87 75.31
C GLU A 653 39.24 -5.68 74.42
N LEU A 654 39.92 -4.69 75.01
CA LEU A 654 40.34 -3.44 74.33
C LEU A 654 41.82 -3.11 74.53
N ASP A 655 42.53 -2.75 73.45
CA ASP A 655 43.94 -2.28 73.46
C ASP A 655 44.08 -0.84 72.87
N CYS A 656 43.21 0.10 73.27
CA CYS A 656 43.05 1.38 72.53
C CYS A 656 42.68 2.63 73.39
N VAL A 657 42.48 3.78 72.72
CA VAL A 657 42.03 5.06 73.34
C VAL A 657 40.63 5.37 72.88
N LEU A 658 39.69 5.44 73.84
CA LEU A 658 38.29 5.75 73.58
C LEU A 658 37.93 7.11 74.15
N LEU A 659 37.29 7.95 73.34
CA LEU A 659 36.89 9.30 73.69
C LEU A 659 35.41 9.50 73.38
N TYR A 660 34.61 9.65 74.45
CA TYR A 660 33.16 9.81 74.39
C TYR A 660 32.71 11.11 75.06
N VAL A 661 31.56 11.66 74.65
CA VAL A 661 30.86 12.66 75.46
C VAL A 661 29.88 11.94 76.36
N ASP A 662 28.90 11.24 75.79
CA ASP A 662 27.88 10.48 76.52
C ASP A 662 27.97 8.98 76.16
N LEU A 663 28.06 8.09 77.15
CA LEU A 663 28.13 6.64 76.97
C LEU A 663 27.05 5.94 77.80
N ILE A 664 26.19 5.14 77.15
CA ILE A 664 25.18 4.28 77.77
C ILE A 664 25.52 2.83 77.47
N GLN A 665 25.76 2.04 78.52
CA GLN A 665 26.26 0.68 78.37
C GLN A 665 25.64 -0.31 79.37
N GLU A 666 25.28 -1.52 78.93
CA GLU A 666 24.80 -2.56 79.86
C GLU A 666 25.96 -3.31 80.55
N GLN A 667 26.93 -3.84 79.79
CA GLN A 667 28.02 -4.67 80.33
C GLN A 667 29.39 -4.31 79.74
N LEU A 668 30.41 -4.22 80.60
CA LEU A 668 31.81 -3.98 80.26
C LEU A 668 32.70 -5.07 80.87
N MET A 669 33.51 -5.75 80.04
CA MET A 669 34.34 -6.88 80.42
C MET A 669 35.81 -6.65 80.05
N ASP A 670 36.72 -6.79 81.01
CA ASP A 670 38.19 -6.86 80.87
C ASP A 670 38.82 -5.86 79.87
N PRO A 671 38.62 -4.53 80.00
CA PRO A 671 39.30 -3.57 79.15
C PRO A 671 40.74 -3.30 79.61
N ASP A 672 41.70 -3.31 78.68
CA ASP A 672 43.11 -2.92 78.86
C ASP A 672 43.40 -1.52 78.25
N CYS A 673 42.44 -0.60 78.35
CA CYS A 673 42.41 0.65 77.56
C CYS A 673 42.43 1.96 78.39
N VAL A 674 42.44 3.12 77.72
CA VAL A 674 42.18 4.44 78.34
C VAL A 674 40.81 4.94 77.87
N LEU A 675 39.85 5.00 78.79
CA LEU A 675 38.50 5.49 78.52
C LEU A 675 38.34 6.90 79.08
N LEU A 676 38.02 7.85 78.21
CA LEU A 676 37.77 9.24 78.53
C LEU A 676 36.33 9.58 78.13
N CYS A 677 35.46 9.82 79.10
CA CYS A 677 34.06 10.20 78.87
C CYS A 677 33.67 11.43 79.68
N VAL A 678 32.64 12.16 79.23
CA VAL A 678 32.04 13.23 80.05
C VAL A 678 30.99 12.59 80.94
N ASP A 679 29.96 11.97 80.36
CA ASP A 679 28.86 11.32 81.07
C ASP A 679 28.85 9.81 80.76
N LEU A 680 28.82 8.95 81.79
CA LEU A 680 28.76 7.50 81.66
C LEU A 680 27.60 6.92 82.48
N ILE A 681 26.71 6.18 81.82
CA ILE A 681 25.61 5.44 82.44
C ILE A 681 25.85 3.95 82.22
N GLN A 682 25.98 3.19 83.31
CA GLN A 682 26.35 1.78 83.24
C GLN A 682 25.56 0.89 84.22
N GLU A 683 25.08 -0.27 83.77
CA GLU A 683 24.40 -1.23 84.65
C GLU A 683 25.38 -2.13 85.44
N GLN A 684 26.32 -2.80 84.76
CA GLN A 684 27.27 -3.73 85.39
C GLN A 684 28.71 -3.50 84.96
N LEU A 685 29.60 -3.49 85.96
CA LEU A 685 31.03 -3.25 85.79
C LEU A 685 31.82 -4.42 86.42
N MET A 686 32.53 -5.17 85.59
CA MET A 686 33.36 -6.33 85.98
C MET A 686 34.85 -5.99 85.82
N GLU A 687 35.71 -6.80 86.45
CA GLU A 687 37.18 -6.67 86.61
C GLU A 687 37.86 -5.74 85.56
N LEU A 688 38.53 -4.68 86.04
CA LEU A 688 39.14 -3.63 85.21
C LEU A 688 40.66 -3.58 85.43
N ASP A 689 41.44 -3.63 84.35
CA ASP A 689 42.88 -3.32 84.30
C ASP A 689 43.16 -2.02 83.50
N CYS A 690 42.23 -1.05 83.52
CA CYS A 690 42.26 0.19 82.72
C CYS A 690 42.41 1.51 83.51
N VAL A 691 42.54 2.63 82.77
CA VAL A 691 42.40 4.00 83.30
C VAL A 691 41.09 4.62 82.81
N LEU A 692 40.14 4.83 83.73
CA LEU A 692 38.86 5.46 83.44
C LEU A 692 38.82 6.89 83.98
N LEU A 693 38.62 7.84 83.07
CA LEU A 693 38.55 9.27 83.35
C LEU A 693 37.18 9.78 82.90
N CYS A 694 36.26 9.98 83.86
CA CYS A 694 34.91 10.46 83.61
C CYS A 694 34.61 11.75 84.36
N VAL A 695 33.72 12.60 83.84
CA VAL A 695 33.25 13.76 84.59
C VAL A 695 32.09 13.31 85.49
N ASP A 696 31.03 12.77 84.91
CA ASP A 696 29.83 12.27 85.59
C ASP A 696 29.67 10.76 85.35
N LEU A 697 29.49 9.97 86.42
CA LEU A 697 29.28 8.51 86.34
C LEU A 697 28.04 8.10 87.13
N ILE A 698 27.10 7.43 86.47
CA ILE A 698 25.89 6.82 87.04
C ILE A 698 26.01 5.29 86.90
N GLN A 699 26.00 4.58 88.03
CA GLN A 699 26.24 3.14 88.05
C GLN A 699 25.33 2.39 89.05
N GLU A 700 24.84 1.20 88.68
CA GLU A 700 23.98 0.36 89.56
C GLU A 700 24.75 -0.70 90.39
N GLN A 701 25.80 -1.34 89.87
CA GLN A 701 26.57 -2.36 90.61
C GLN A 701 28.08 -2.28 90.38
N LEU A 702 28.86 -2.32 91.46
CA LEU A 702 30.32 -2.19 91.46
C LEU A 702 30.97 -3.41 92.12
N MET A 703 31.80 -4.15 91.39
CA MET A 703 32.62 -5.27 91.89
C MET A 703 34.12 -4.89 91.85
N ASP A 704 34.89 -5.36 92.84
CA ASP A 704 36.27 -4.94 93.17
C ASP A 704 37.14 -4.60 91.94
N PRO A 705 37.48 -3.31 91.71
CA PRO A 705 38.33 -2.94 90.59
C PRO A 705 39.81 -2.84 90.99
N ASP A 706 40.70 -3.43 90.18
CA ASP A 706 42.15 -3.19 90.21
C ASP A 706 42.56 -1.99 89.30
N CYS A 707 41.65 -1.04 89.08
CA CYS A 707 41.81 0.07 88.12
C CYS A 707 42.08 1.46 88.76
N VAL A 708 42.48 2.43 87.93
CA VAL A 708 42.59 3.85 88.30
C VAL A 708 41.35 4.61 87.79
N LEU A 709 40.36 4.77 88.67
CA LEU A 709 39.16 5.58 88.42
C LEU A 709 39.36 7.04 88.86
N LEU A 710 39.25 7.98 87.92
CA LEU A 710 39.27 9.42 88.18
C LEU A 710 37.95 10.03 87.69
N CYS A 711 36.97 10.06 88.59
CA CYS A 711 35.65 10.63 88.37
C CYS A 711 35.52 11.99 89.09
N VAL A 712 34.88 12.98 88.47
CA VAL A 712 34.61 14.28 89.11
C VAL A 712 33.35 14.21 89.98
N ASP A 713 32.26 13.64 89.48
CA ASP A 713 30.96 13.50 90.15
C ASP A 713 30.39 12.08 89.96
N LEU A 714 30.33 11.30 91.04
CA LEU A 714 29.87 9.89 91.04
C LEU A 714 28.49 9.76 91.70
N ILE A 715 27.53 9.16 91.00
CA ILE A 715 26.18 8.83 91.49
C ILE A 715 26.02 7.30 91.48
N GLN A 716 26.03 6.70 92.67
CA GLN A 716 25.71 5.28 92.87
C GLN A 716 24.27 5.16 93.37
N GLU A 717 23.41 4.46 92.63
CA GLU A 717 22.11 3.97 93.12
C GLU A 717 22.29 2.65 93.89
#